data_AF-A0A1G7GSS8-F1
#
_entry.id   AF-A0A1G7GSS8-F1
#
_cell.length_a   1.000
_cell.length_b   1.000
_cell.length_c   1.000
_cell.angle_alpha   90.00
_cell.angle_beta   90.00
_cell.angle_gamma   90.00
#
_symmetry.space_group_name_H-M   'P 1'
#
loop_
_entity.id
_entity.type
_entity.pdbx_description
1 polymer ?
#
loop_
_entity_poly.entity_id
_entity_poly.type
_entity_poly.pdbx_seq_one_letter_code
_entity_poly.pdbx_strand_id
1 'polypeptide(L)'
;MKKIAISLLFGAVLGIVPMKAQTKYDFSKLKTENLGRGVVAVRQSQKEVFVTWRYLVQDARNVAFNVYRDGKKLNSTPIEKVTYFVDNNASSAAAKYTVKPVINGKETDGKSGTFAMQANAPVGYVNIPLQKPVGGKTPDGKTYGYTANDASIGDVDGDGEYEIFLKWEPTNAHDNSHNGYTGNVLIDCYRLSGEKLWRVDLGRNIRAGAHYTQFMVFDFDGDGKAEMAVRTSDGSKDGKGKIIGDAKADYRSPNGHVFTGKEYLTVFNGLTGAAMASVDFEPNRGDTKDWGDDHGNRSERMLAAVAYLDGIRPSIIMCRGYYAKTMLAAYNWDGTNLSKKWIFDSSVKGNEDYAGQGNHNLRVGDVDGDGCDEIIYGSCAIDHDGKGLYSTKMGHGDAMHLTQFIPGKPALQVWDCHENKKDGSTLTDAATGKVLFQLPSNIDVGRCMAADIMPSNNGVEMWSIDSKGIYNYKGKKVADLKFSRQNPFPINSAVWWDGDLSRELLDRNVVYKYNEKTNRCDTLQVFDGTISNNGTKATPCLQGDLYGDWREEVLVRTKDDKNLRLYVSTLPAEYRFHTFLTDPVYRISIATQNVAYNQPTQPGFYFGTDLSGDFRGAMLPLKDDRKVKTEEDVNKVIDLTLDSLNKANTVRPVAGSSRKGHNPVLFLVGNSTMRTGTLGNGNNGQWGWGYYAHEYFDENYITVENHALGGTSPRTFYRHLWPDVIKGVQKGDYVILELGHNDNGPIDSGRARSSIKGIGNDSVVVTIKETGAVETVYSFGGYLRRFINEIRAKGATPILFTLTPRNSWDNDSTITRKLTNFDPWIKAISEEMNVALVDLEDITAKKFEKFGPKKVNYHFYLDKIHSSEFGARINAESAAEGIAACSATDLRDYLKPLNKPTVKVKREKGKPVVFLTGDSTVKNEDKKDDGMWGWGSQASLVFNTEKCTPVNCAKAGRSCRTYLDEGRWDEVYNSIQPGDYVLIQFGHNDMGPINTGKARADIAGTADSSHVYKMEKTQRYKVVYTFGWYLRKFIEDVREKGGTPILLSLTPRNIWKDGKIERRNDSYGKWYREVVEQTGVAFVDVHNISADFLDKLGEEKAKEYYNHDHTHTSKLGAQNNARSFAKGAKKNKQLKALKKLLK
;
A
#
# COMPACT_ATOMS: atom_id res chain seq x y z
N MET A 1 23.01 -41.15 -68.33
CA MET A 1 21.52 -41.14 -68.18
C MET A 1 21.15 -41.85 -66.89
N LYS A 2 20.13 -41.35 -66.20
CA LYS A 2 19.52 -41.85 -64.95
C LYS A 2 20.16 -41.34 -63.65
N LYS A 3 19.36 -40.50 -63.00
CA LYS A 3 19.40 -40.05 -61.61
C LYS A 3 19.27 -41.26 -60.67
N ILE A 4 20.02 -41.23 -59.58
CA ILE A 4 19.95 -42.18 -58.47
C ILE A 4 18.85 -41.71 -57.50
N ALA A 5 18.09 -42.67 -56.96
CA ALA A 5 16.93 -42.46 -56.10
C ALA A 5 17.08 -43.20 -54.76
N ILE A 6 16.56 -42.56 -53.69
CA ILE A 6 16.02 -43.13 -52.41
C ILE A 6 17.10 -43.68 -51.44
N SER A 7 17.17 -43.36 -50.13
CA SER A 7 16.27 -42.77 -49.12
C SER A 7 17.09 -42.29 -47.91
N LEU A 8 16.65 -41.25 -47.18
CA LEU A 8 16.68 -41.18 -45.70
C LEU A 8 15.96 -39.93 -45.17
N LEU A 9 15.27 -40.13 -44.04
CA LEU A 9 14.30 -39.29 -43.35
C LEU A 9 14.65 -37.80 -43.23
N PHE A 10 13.71 -36.93 -43.59
CA PHE A 10 13.60 -35.57 -43.03
C PHE A 10 12.46 -35.54 -42.01
N GLY A 11 12.83 -35.55 -40.72
CA GLY A 11 11.95 -35.07 -39.67
C GLY A 11 11.91 -33.55 -39.75
N ALA A 12 10.81 -33.00 -40.26
CA ALA A 12 10.51 -31.58 -40.11
C ALA A 12 10.12 -31.34 -38.65
N VAL A 13 11.08 -30.86 -37.85
CA VAL A 13 10.78 -30.23 -36.56
C VAL A 13 9.97 -28.98 -36.87
N LEU A 14 8.65 -29.06 -36.64
CA LEU A 14 7.78 -27.91 -36.49
C LEU A 14 8.41 -27.00 -35.43
N GLY A 15 9.01 -25.90 -35.88
CA GLY A 15 9.51 -24.85 -35.01
C GLY A 15 8.33 -24.27 -34.24
N ILE A 16 8.27 -24.57 -32.95
CA ILE A 16 7.42 -23.89 -31.99
C ILE A 16 7.88 -22.43 -31.98
N VAL A 17 7.12 -21.55 -32.65
CA VAL A 17 7.27 -20.11 -32.51
C VAL A 17 6.86 -19.78 -31.08
N PRO A 18 7.70 -19.12 -30.26
CA PRO A 18 7.30 -18.73 -28.93
C PRO A 18 6.22 -17.65 -29.03
N MET A 19 4.98 -17.99 -28.66
CA MET A 19 3.90 -17.02 -28.44
C MET A 19 4.36 -15.98 -27.43
N LYS A 20 4.31 -14.70 -27.82
CA LYS A 20 4.50 -13.53 -26.96
C LYS A 20 3.11 -12.96 -26.66
N ALA A 21 2.49 -13.31 -25.55
CA ALA A 21 1.07 -13.04 -25.30
C ALA A 21 0.79 -11.81 -24.41
N GLN A 22 1.46 -10.67 -24.59
CA GLN A 22 0.89 -9.42 -24.04
C GLN A 22 -0.08 -8.90 -25.09
N THR A 23 -1.12 -8.17 -24.67
CA THR A 23 -1.87 -7.30 -25.57
C THR A 23 -0.88 -6.53 -26.44
N LYS A 24 -1.03 -6.64 -27.75
CA LYS A 24 -0.08 -6.17 -28.76
C LYS A 24 -0.71 -5.12 -29.65
N TYR A 25 -1.51 -4.24 -29.04
CA TYR A 25 -2.09 -3.09 -29.73
C TYR A 25 -1.02 -2.23 -30.40
N ASP A 26 -1.26 -1.87 -31.65
CA ASP A 26 -0.47 -0.87 -32.36
C ASP A 26 -0.97 0.53 -31.99
N PHE A 27 -0.48 1.07 -30.87
CA PHE A 27 -0.83 2.40 -30.38
C PHE A 27 -0.52 3.54 -31.38
N SER A 28 0.25 3.29 -32.44
CA SER A 28 0.45 4.29 -33.50
C SER A 28 -0.73 4.40 -34.47
N LYS A 29 -1.59 3.37 -34.51
CA LYS A 29 -2.79 3.30 -35.35
C LYS A 29 -4.09 3.36 -34.54
N LEU A 30 -4.07 2.82 -33.33
CA LEU A 30 -5.23 2.74 -32.45
C LEU A 30 -5.87 4.12 -32.24
N LYS A 31 -7.18 4.20 -32.43
CA LYS A 31 -7.97 5.40 -32.18
C LYS A 31 -8.42 5.42 -30.73
N THR A 32 -7.76 6.24 -29.93
CA THR A 32 -8.08 6.43 -28.50
C THR A 32 -8.59 7.83 -28.25
N GLU A 33 -9.33 8.01 -27.16
CA GLU A 33 -9.82 9.31 -26.72
C GLU A 33 -8.68 10.32 -26.51
N ASN A 34 -8.92 11.56 -26.92
CA ASN A 34 -7.95 12.65 -26.75
C ASN A 34 -8.08 13.30 -25.36
N LEU A 35 -7.58 12.61 -24.35
CA LEU A 35 -7.73 13.03 -22.96
C LEU A 35 -7.16 14.43 -22.66
N GLY A 36 -7.94 15.18 -21.90
CA GLY A 36 -7.56 16.38 -21.18
C GLY A 36 -6.85 16.03 -19.88
N ARG A 37 -6.52 17.06 -19.11
CA ARG A 37 -5.73 16.91 -17.88
C ARG A 37 -6.56 16.34 -16.73
N GLY A 38 -7.89 16.21 -16.85
CA GLY A 38 -8.73 15.56 -15.85
C GLY A 38 -8.65 16.24 -14.50
N VAL A 39 -8.51 17.57 -14.47
CA VAL A 39 -8.30 18.28 -13.20
C VAL A 39 -9.55 18.17 -12.36
N VAL A 40 -9.40 17.75 -11.11
CA VAL A 40 -10.49 17.75 -10.13
C VAL A 40 -9.99 18.31 -8.81
N ALA A 41 -10.86 19.07 -8.12
CA ALA A 41 -10.57 19.64 -6.81
C ALA A 41 -11.69 19.31 -5.82
N VAL A 42 -11.33 18.68 -4.70
CA VAL A 42 -12.26 18.33 -3.61
C VAL A 42 -11.75 18.88 -2.29
N ARG A 43 -12.65 19.28 -1.38
CA ARG A 43 -12.21 19.62 -0.02
C ARG A 43 -11.80 18.34 0.71
N GLN A 44 -10.57 18.27 1.19
CA GLN A 44 -10.18 17.21 2.13
C GLN A 44 -10.54 17.58 3.59
N SER A 45 -10.67 18.88 3.85
CA SER A 45 -11.17 19.44 5.11
C SER A 45 -11.85 20.78 4.86
N GLN A 46 -12.43 21.39 5.90
CA GLN A 46 -12.99 22.75 5.79
C GLN A 46 -11.93 23.82 5.46
N LYS A 47 -10.64 23.52 5.62
CA LYS A 47 -9.53 24.47 5.43
C LYS A 47 -8.66 24.17 4.21
N GLU A 48 -8.82 23.00 3.61
CA GLU A 48 -7.89 22.47 2.61
C GLU A 48 -8.62 21.87 1.42
N VAL A 49 -8.14 22.18 0.22
CA VAL A 49 -8.62 21.65 -1.06
C VAL A 49 -7.52 20.79 -1.67
N PHE A 50 -7.85 19.53 -1.93
CA PHE A 50 -7.01 18.58 -2.65
C PHE A 50 -7.30 18.69 -4.14
N VAL A 51 -6.30 19.10 -4.92
CA VAL A 51 -6.36 19.23 -6.38
C VAL A 51 -5.53 18.11 -6.98
N THR A 52 -6.09 17.29 -7.85
CA THR A 52 -5.38 16.20 -8.53
C THR A 52 -5.67 16.19 -10.03
N TRP A 53 -4.78 15.60 -10.83
CA TRP A 53 -4.85 15.61 -12.29
C TRP A 53 -4.11 14.45 -12.95
N ARG A 54 -4.42 14.22 -14.23
CA ARG A 54 -3.86 13.11 -15.01
C ARG A 54 -2.41 13.38 -15.39
N TYR A 55 -1.60 12.34 -15.25
CA TYR A 55 -0.34 12.25 -15.97
C TYR A 55 -0.62 11.53 -17.30
N LEU A 56 -0.33 12.18 -18.43
CA LEU A 56 -0.73 11.68 -19.74
C LEU A 56 0.42 10.88 -20.37
N VAL A 57 0.09 9.87 -21.17
CA VAL A 57 1.10 9.05 -21.88
C VAL A 57 1.97 9.88 -22.84
N GLN A 58 1.42 10.97 -23.37
CA GLN A 58 2.12 11.89 -24.27
C GLN A 58 3.06 12.85 -23.54
N ASP A 59 2.96 12.96 -22.21
CA ASP A 59 3.85 13.83 -21.45
C ASP A 59 5.28 13.25 -21.41
N ALA A 60 6.27 14.13 -21.42
CA ALA A 60 7.64 13.73 -21.15
C ALA A 60 7.79 13.26 -19.70
N ARG A 61 8.70 12.30 -19.46
CA ARG A 61 8.92 11.73 -18.11
C ARG A 61 9.20 12.76 -17.03
N ASN A 62 9.88 13.84 -17.40
CA ASN A 62 10.28 14.95 -16.52
C ASN A 62 9.31 16.14 -16.58
N VAL A 63 8.10 15.97 -17.13
CA VAL A 63 7.08 17.02 -17.06
C VAL A 63 6.82 17.39 -15.60
N ALA A 64 6.74 18.68 -15.34
CA ALA A 64 6.34 19.23 -14.05
C ALA A 64 5.03 20.00 -14.20
N PHE A 65 4.41 20.38 -13.08
CA PHE A 65 3.12 21.08 -13.10
C PHE A 65 3.10 22.29 -12.18
N ASN A 66 2.42 23.34 -12.62
CA ASN A 66 2.03 24.46 -11.76
C ASN A 66 0.52 24.47 -11.57
N VAL A 67 0.09 24.77 -10.35
CA VAL A 67 -1.31 24.84 -9.96
C VAL A 67 -1.67 26.29 -9.66
N TYR A 68 -2.80 26.72 -10.20
CA TYR A 68 -3.34 28.06 -10.06
C TYR A 68 -4.72 28.00 -9.41
N ARG A 69 -5.03 28.96 -8.55
CA ARG A 69 -6.39 29.26 -8.10
C ARG A 69 -6.76 30.67 -8.53
N ASP A 70 -7.84 30.81 -9.28
CA ASP A 70 -8.36 32.09 -9.78
C ASP A 70 -7.27 32.93 -10.48
N GLY A 71 -6.43 32.26 -11.27
CA GLY A 71 -5.30 32.87 -11.99
C GLY A 71 -4.04 33.12 -11.16
N LYS A 72 -4.07 32.90 -9.84
CA LYS A 72 -2.89 33.02 -8.97
C LYS A 72 -2.19 31.67 -8.79
N LYS A 73 -0.89 31.62 -9.11
CA LYS A 73 -0.05 30.45 -8.88
C LYS A 73 0.07 30.12 -7.39
N LEU A 74 -0.04 28.85 -7.04
CA LEU A 74 -0.04 28.37 -5.65
C LEU A 74 1.30 27.74 -5.22
N ASN A 75 1.87 26.88 -6.06
CA ASN A 75 3.12 26.18 -5.75
C ASN A 75 4.34 27.06 -6.08
N SER A 76 5.33 27.13 -5.17
CA SER A 76 6.57 27.89 -5.39
C SER A 76 7.54 27.20 -6.36
N THR A 77 7.52 25.88 -6.39
CA THR A 77 8.32 25.03 -7.29
C THR A 77 7.41 24.12 -8.11
N PRO A 78 7.66 23.92 -9.42
CA PRO A 78 6.91 22.97 -10.25
C PRO A 78 6.86 21.56 -9.62
N ILE A 79 5.72 20.91 -9.72
CA ILE A 79 5.43 19.61 -9.09
C ILE A 79 5.80 18.49 -10.06
N GLU A 80 6.76 17.65 -9.67
CA GLU A 80 7.38 16.63 -10.57
C GLU A 80 7.20 15.18 -10.12
N LYS A 81 6.88 14.91 -8.85
CA LYS A 81 6.89 13.53 -8.33
C LYS A 81 5.51 12.90 -8.23
N VAL A 82 4.51 13.74 -8.03
CA VAL A 82 3.10 13.38 -7.85
C VAL A 82 2.25 14.25 -8.76
N THR A 83 0.98 13.88 -8.94
CA THR A 83 0.02 14.69 -9.70
C THR A 83 -1.14 15.16 -8.84
N TYR A 84 -0.81 15.57 -7.61
CA TYR A 84 -1.73 16.29 -6.73
C TYR A 84 -1.06 17.47 -6.02
N PHE A 85 -1.87 18.38 -5.49
CA PHE A 85 -1.48 19.53 -4.68
C PHE A 85 -2.54 19.82 -3.62
N VAL A 86 -2.12 20.21 -2.42
CA VAL A 86 -3.03 20.64 -1.34
C VAL A 86 -2.97 22.16 -1.20
N ASP A 87 -4.09 22.82 -1.47
CA ASP A 87 -4.27 24.26 -1.29
C ASP A 87 -4.90 24.56 0.08
N ASN A 88 -4.25 25.41 0.87
CA ASN A 88 -4.76 25.91 2.16
C ASN A 88 -5.83 27.00 1.91
N ASN A 89 -7.02 26.58 1.50
CA ASN A 89 -8.14 27.45 1.16
C ASN A 89 -9.39 27.17 2.00
N ALA A 90 -9.57 27.97 3.06
CA ALA A 90 -10.74 27.93 3.92
C ALA A 90 -11.96 28.72 3.37
N SER A 91 -11.83 29.39 2.22
CA SER A 91 -12.95 30.15 1.63
C SER A 91 -14.05 29.20 1.16
N SER A 92 -15.31 29.52 1.45
CA SER A 92 -16.49 28.81 0.92
C SER A 92 -16.96 29.32 -0.44
N ALA A 93 -16.33 30.36 -1.00
CA ALA A 93 -16.64 30.85 -2.33
C ALA A 93 -16.29 29.81 -3.42
N ALA A 94 -16.90 29.96 -4.59
CA ALA A 94 -16.48 29.22 -5.78
C ALA A 94 -15.02 29.55 -6.11
N ALA A 95 -14.30 28.59 -6.69
CA ALA A 95 -12.90 28.79 -7.08
C ALA A 95 -12.61 28.03 -8.38
N LYS A 96 -11.74 28.60 -9.22
CA LYS A 96 -11.28 27.97 -10.45
C LYS A 96 -9.84 27.49 -10.27
N TYR A 97 -9.63 26.18 -10.33
CA TYR A 97 -8.31 25.59 -10.33
C TYR A 97 -7.84 25.31 -11.75
N THR A 98 -6.60 25.67 -12.06
CA THR A 98 -5.98 25.39 -13.36
C THR A 98 -4.63 24.74 -13.16
N VAL A 99 -4.36 23.66 -13.89
CA VAL A 99 -3.07 22.97 -13.89
C VAL A 99 -2.39 23.19 -15.23
N LYS A 100 -1.16 23.70 -15.21
CA LYS A 100 -0.36 23.96 -16.41
C LYS A 100 0.92 23.11 -16.43
N PRO A 101 1.23 22.42 -17.54
CA PRO A 101 2.47 21.68 -17.67
C PRO A 101 3.68 22.61 -17.83
N VAL A 102 4.79 22.20 -17.26
CA VAL A 102 6.10 22.83 -17.34
C VAL A 102 7.03 21.82 -18.00
N ILE A 103 7.50 22.16 -19.20
CA ILE A 103 8.30 21.28 -20.06
C ILE A 103 9.65 21.96 -20.28
N ASN A 104 10.74 21.24 -19.99
CA ASN A 104 12.11 21.77 -20.08
C ASN A 104 12.29 23.11 -19.34
N GLY A 105 11.69 23.22 -18.15
CA GLY A 105 11.74 24.42 -17.31
C GLY A 105 10.87 25.59 -17.76
N LYS A 106 10.15 25.46 -18.87
CA LYS A 106 9.23 26.50 -19.38
C LYS A 106 7.79 26.07 -19.15
N GLU A 107 7.02 26.90 -18.45
CA GLU A 107 5.56 26.72 -18.38
C GLU A 107 4.94 26.90 -19.76
N THR A 108 3.98 26.05 -20.10
CA THR A 108 3.28 26.08 -21.38
C THR A 108 1.77 26.06 -21.15
N ASP A 109 1.03 26.72 -22.03
CA ASP A 109 -0.43 26.61 -22.11
C ASP A 109 -0.86 25.39 -22.95
N GLY A 110 -0.02 24.35 -23.06
CA GLY A 110 -0.28 23.15 -23.86
C GLY A 110 -1.48 22.33 -23.33
N LYS A 111 -1.28 21.06 -22.95
CA LYS A 111 -2.31 20.24 -22.29
C LYS A 111 -2.58 20.69 -20.85
N SER A 112 -3.02 21.94 -20.68
CA SER A 112 -3.54 22.50 -19.44
C SER A 112 -4.95 22.00 -19.19
N GLY A 113 -5.39 21.96 -17.93
CA GLY A 113 -6.78 21.65 -17.60
C GLY A 113 -7.28 22.51 -16.46
N THR A 114 -8.60 22.52 -16.31
CA THR A 114 -9.28 23.42 -15.40
C THR A 114 -10.44 22.73 -14.73
N PHE A 115 -10.63 23.02 -13.45
CA PHE A 115 -11.80 22.61 -12.69
C PHE A 115 -12.46 23.81 -12.01
N ALA A 116 -13.77 23.96 -12.19
CA ALA A 116 -14.57 24.98 -11.52
C ALA A 116 -15.23 24.38 -10.27
N MET A 117 -14.62 24.60 -9.11
CA MET A 117 -15.17 24.18 -7.82
C MET A 117 -16.33 25.11 -7.42
N GLN A 118 -17.49 24.52 -7.15
CA GLN A 118 -18.70 25.25 -6.76
C GLN A 118 -18.56 25.89 -5.36
N ALA A 119 -19.31 26.96 -5.13
CA ALA A 119 -19.41 27.56 -3.80
C ALA A 119 -20.00 26.54 -2.81
N ASN A 120 -19.52 26.57 -1.55
CA ASN A 120 -19.89 25.64 -0.49
C ASN A 120 -19.66 24.16 -0.86
N ALA A 121 -18.67 23.86 -1.71
CA ALA A 121 -18.31 22.49 -2.07
C ALA A 121 -18.12 21.61 -0.81
N PRO A 122 -18.67 20.39 -0.79
CA PRO A 122 -18.59 19.51 0.38
C PRO A 122 -17.20 18.88 0.54
N VAL A 123 -16.97 18.29 1.72
CA VAL A 123 -15.74 17.54 2.02
C VAL A 123 -15.83 16.13 1.43
N GLY A 124 -14.78 15.73 0.71
CA GLY A 124 -14.51 14.37 0.25
C GLY A 124 -15.04 13.98 -1.14
N TYR A 125 -15.89 14.80 -1.77
CA TYR A 125 -16.49 14.46 -3.05
C TYR A 125 -16.89 15.68 -3.88
N VAL A 126 -17.03 15.48 -5.20
CA VAL A 126 -17.75 16.41 -6.09
C VAL A 126 -19.23 16.04 -6.05
N ASN A 127 -20.10 17.00 -5.74
CA ASN A 127 -21.54 16.80 -5.73
C ASN A 127 -22.13 17.20 -7.10
N ILE A 128 -22.85 16.30 -7.74
CA ILE A 128 -23.41 16.46 -9.09
C ILE A 128 -24.94 16.44 -8.97
N PRO A 129 -25.61 17.61 -8.97
CA PRO A 129 -27.06 17.69 -8.93
C PRO A 129 -27.71 16.99 -10.12
N LEU A 130 -28.75 16.19 -9.84
CA LEU A 130 -29.51 15.47 -10.85
C LEU A 130 -30.90 16.07 -11.06
N GLN A 131 -31.40 16.00 -12.29
CA GLN A 131 -32.79 16.27 -12.60
C GLN A 131 -33.61 14.98 -12.54
N LYS A 132 -33.92 14.55 -11.31
CA LYS A 132 -34.67 13.31 -11.04
C LYS A 132 -35.97 13.27 -11.86
N PRO A 133 -36.19 12.24 -12.71
CA PRO A 133 -37.42 12.09 -13.48
C PRO A 133 -38.63 11.94 -12.55
N VAL A 134 -39.78 12.47 -13.01
CA VAL A 134 -41.06 12.24 -12.34
C VAL A 134 -41.48 10.79 -12.56
N GLY A 135 -41.94 10.15 -11.49
CA GLY A 135 -42.49 8.79 -11.56
C GLY A 135 -43.77 8.69 -12.42
N GLY A 136 -44.29 7.48 -12.58
CA GLY A 136 -45.46 7.23 -13.41
C GLY A 136 -46.38 6.15 -12.87
N LYS A 137 -47.37 5.80 -13.69
CA LYS A 137 -48.25 4.63 -13.49
C LYS A 137 -48.14 3.71 -14.70
N THR A 138 -48.05 2.42 -14.42
CA THR A 138 -48.10 1.37 -15.44
C THR A 138 -49.56 1.07 -15.84
N PRO A 139 -49.80 0.35 -16.96
CA PRO A 139 -51.15 0.04 -17.43
C PRO A 139 -52.03 -0.72 -16.42
N ASP A 140 -51.44 -1.50 -15.51
CA ASP A 140 -52.15 -2.20 -14.43
C ASP A 140 -52.44 -1.30 -13.20
N GLY A 141 -52.16 0.01 -13.31
CA GLY A 141 -52.42 1.01 -12.28
C GLY A 141 -51.33 1.15 -11.20
N LYS A 142 -50.28 0.32 -11.22
CA LYS A 142 -49.19 0.40 -10.23
C LYS A 142 -48.31 1.63 -10.46
N THR A 143 -48.02 2.34 -9.37
CA THR A 143 -47.14 3.51 -9.38
C THR A 143 -45.67 3.10 -9.31
N TYR A 144 -44.79 3.90 -9.91
CA TYR A 144 -43.34 3.75 -9.81
C TYR A 144 -42.66 5.11 -9.74
N GLY A 145 -41.50 5.16 -9.09
CA GLY A 145 -40.56 6.28 -9.13
C GLY A 145 -39.32 5.91 -9.94
N TYR A 146 -38.26 6.72 -9.82
CA TYR A 146 -36.97 6.46 -10.45
C TYR A 146 -35.83 6.51 -9.44
N THR A 147 -34.85 5.64 -9.65
CA THR A 147 -33.55 5.64 -8.97
C THR A 147 -32.44 5.86 -9.98
N ALA A 148 -31.48 6.72 -9.64
CA ALA A 148 -30.22 6.78 -10.39
C ALA A 148 -29.57 5.39 -10.33
N ASN A 149 -28.96 4.91 -11.40
CA ASN A 149 -28.51 3.53 -11.47
C ASN A 149 -27.15 3.44 -12.17
N ASP A 150 -26.92 2.43 -13.01
CA ASP A 150 -25.65 2.25 -13.72
C ASP A 150 -25.30 3.47 -14.59
N ALA A 151 -24.02 3.77 -14.68
CA ALA A 151 -23.51 4.86 -15.49
C ALA A 151 -22.38 4.39 -16.43
N SER A 152 -22.02 5.25 -17.37
CA SER A 152 -20.83 5.16 -18.21
C SER A 152 -20.27 6.57 -18.45
N ILE A 153 -19.16 6.67 -19.17
CA ILE A 153 -18.45 7.91 -19.47
C ILE A 153 -18.06 8.00 -20.93
N GLY A 154 -18.01 9.23 -21.44
CA GLY A 154 -17.51 9.57 -22.76
C GLY A 154 -17.38 11.09 -22.90
N ASP A 155 -16.35 11.54 -23.61
CA ASP A 155 -16.13 12.96 -23.93
C ASP A 155 -17.02 13.31 -25.12
N VAL A 156 -18.09 14.07 -24.91
CA VAL A 156 -19.12 14.21 -25.95
C VAL A 156 -18.91 15.40 -26.88
N ASP A 157 -18.00 16.31 -26.54
CA ASP A 157 -17.73 17.52 -27.33
C ASP A 157 -16.26 17.68 -27.75
N GLY A 158 -15.39 16.78 -27.31
CA GLY A 158 -13.99 16.69 -27.69
C GLY A 158 -13.08 17.62 -26.88
N ASP A 159 -13.54 18.09 -25.71
CA ASP A 159 -12.78 19.00 -24.85
C ASP A 159 -11.74 18.28 -23.96
N GLY A 160 -11.76 16.94 -23.94
CA GLY A 160 -10.86 16.07 -23.20
C GLY A 160 -11.33 15.73 -21.78
N GLU A 161 -12.49 16.22 -21.35
CA GLU A 161 -13.13 15.90 -20.09
C GLU A 161 -14.35 15.00 -20.33
N TYR A 162 -14.74 14.20 -19.35
CA TYR A 162 -15.83 13.25 -19.55
C TYR A 162 -17.20 13.83 -19.16
N GLU A 163 -18.22 13.44 -19.89
CA GLU A 163 -19.58 13.47 -19.40
C GLU A 163 -19.96 12.13 -18.78
N ILE A 164 -20.98 12.17 -17.92
CA ILE A 164 -21.57 11.00 -17.26
C ILE A 164 -22.87 10.66 -17.98
N PHE A 165 -22.93 9.46 -18.53
CA PHE A 165 -24.15 8.86 -19.06
C PHE A 165 -24.81 8.05 -17.95
N LEU A 166 -25.98 8.48 -17.48
CA LEU A 166 -26.67 7.91 -16.32
C LEU A 166 -27.96 7.22 -16.75
N LYS A 167 -28.06 5.91 -16.47
CA LYS A 167 -29.32 5.17 -16.55
C LYS A 167 -30.18 5.48 -15.33
N TRP A 168 -31.44 5.83 -15.57
CA TRP A 168 -32.49 5.86 -14.56
C TRP A 168 -33.30 4.58 -14.64
N GLU A 169 -33.29 3.86 -13.53
CA GLU A 169 -34.05 2.62 -13.37
C GLU A 169 -35.38 2.93 -12.67
N PRO A 170 -36.54 2.54 -13.23
CA PRO A 170 -37.81 2.69 -12.54
C PRO A 170 -37.87 1.73 -11.35
N THR A 171 -38.52 2.14 -10.25
CA THR A 171 -38.55 1.36 -8.99
C THR A 171 -39.29 0.01 -9.10
N ASN A 172 -39.97 -0.24 -10.21
CA ASN A 172 -40.65 -1.49 -10.54
C ASN A 172 -39.94 -2.27 -11.67
N ALA A 173 -38.64 -2.05 -11.90
CA ALA A 173 -37.84 -2.87 -12.79
C ALA A 173 -37.84 -4.35 -12.35
N HIS A 174 -37.69 -5.26 -13.32
CA HIS A 174 -37.84 -6.70 -13.10
C HIS A 174 -36.62 -7.47 -13.60
N ASP A 175 -36.21 -8.53 -12.88
CA ASP A 175 -35.47 -9.62 -13.51
C ASP A 175 -36.35 -10.32 -14.55
N ASN A 176 -35.72 -10.93 -15.57
CA ASN A 176 -36.38 -11.63 -16.65
C ASN A 176 -37.33 -12.74 -16.18
N SER A 177 -37.04 -13.38 -15.04
CA SER A 177 -37.90 -14.42 -14.45
C SER A 177 -39.20 -13.88 -13.84
N HIS A 178 -39.32 -12.56 -13.63
CA HIS A 178 -40.49 -11.94 -13.00
C HIS A 178 -41.46 -11.36 -14.04
N ASN A 179 -42.76 -11.54 -13.79
CA ASN A 179 -43.83 -10.86 -14.52
C ASN A 179 -44.09 -9.46 -13.94
N GLY A 180 -44.57 -8.55 -14.79
CA GLY A 180 -45.00 -7.21 -14.41
C GLY A 180 -44.60 -6.16 -15.42
N TYR A 181 -45.44 -5.13 -15.57
CA TYR A 181 -45.09 -3.92 -16.33
C TYR A 181 -43.99 -3.16 -15.61
N THR A 182 -43.08 -2.57 -16.39
CA THR A 182 -42.07 -1.64 -15.88
C THR A 182 -42.38 -0.21 -16.35
N GLY A 183 -41.88 0.78 -15.62
CA GLY A 183 -41.70 2.11 -16.19
C GLY A 183 -40.72 2.10 -17.38
N ASN A 184 -40.61 3.21 -18.08
CA ASN A 184 -39.62 3.35 -19.15
C ASN A 184 -38.21 3.44 -18.56
N VAL A 185 -37.21 2.96 -19.29
CA VAL A 185 -35.80 3.24 -18.99
C VAL A 185 -35.43 4.60 -19.59
N LEU A 186 -34.74 5.44 -18.82
CA LEU A 186 -34.25 6.74 -19.28
C LEU A 186 -32.73 6.78 -19.18
N ILE A 187 -32.07 7.45 -20.13
CA ILE A 187 -30.63 7.69 -20.09
C ILE A 187 -30.39 9.19 -20.21
N ASP A 188 -29.70 9.78 -19.25
CA ASP A 188 -29.28 11.17 -19.26
C ASP A 188 -27.80 11.29 -19.57
N CYS A 189 -27.37 12.45 -20.06
CA CYS A 189 -25.97 12.85 -20.10
C CYS A 189 -25.77 14.12 -19.25
N TYR A 190 -24.80 14.09 -18.34
CA TYR A 190 -24.48 15.18 -17.42
C TYR A 190 -23.00 15.54 -17.47
N ARG A 191 -22.70 16.84 -17.38
CA ARG A 191 -21.36 17.30 -16.99
C ARG A 191 -21.15 17.16 -15.49
N LEU A 192 -19.89 17.16 -15.04
CA LEU A 192 -19.56 17.19 -13.60
C LEU A 192 -20.17 18.39 -12.84
N SER A 193 -20.50 19.48 -13.53
CA SER A 193 -21.18 20.63 -12.93
C SER A 193 -22.61 20.33 -12.49
N GLY A 194 -23.22 19.23 -12.95
CA GLY A 194 -24.64 18.94 -12.83
C GLY A 194 -25.49 19.50 -13.98
N GLU A 195 -24.87 20.11 -14.98
CA GLU A 195 -25.56 20.48 -16.23
C GLU A 195 -26.02 19.20 -16.94
N LYS A 196 -27.33 19.07 -17.12
CA LYS A 196 -27.92 18.00 -17.93
C LYS A 196 -27.93 18.43 -19.39
N LEU A 197 -27.24 17.71 -20.26
CA LEU A 197 -27.20 17.99 -21.69
C LEU A 197 -28.48 17.51 -22.40
N TRP A 198 -28.95 16.30 -22.09
CA TRP A 198 -30.16 15.71 -22.70
C TRP A 198 -30.68 14.52 -21.90
N ARG A 199 -31.83 13.98 -22.34
CA ARG A 199 -32.45 12.73 -21.88
C ARG A 199 -32.98 11.93 -23.08
N VAL A 200 -32.56 10.67 -23.20
CA VAL A 200 -33.17 9.65 -24.07
C VAL A 200 -34.19 8.85 -23.23
N ASP A 201 -35.38 8.62 -23.78
CA ASP A 201 -36.43 7.79 -23.19
C ASP A 201 -36.61 6.55 -24.07
N LEU A 202 -36.21 5.37 -23.59
CA LEU A 202 -36.25 4.14 -24.38
C LEU A 202 -37.68 3.65 -24.65
N GLY A 203 -38.68 4.25 -24.01
CA GLY A 203 -40.07 3.98 -24.29
C GLY A 203 -40.58 2.66 -23.70
N ARG A 204 -41.86 2.40 -23.92
CA ARG A 204 -42.59 1.30 -23.30
C ARG A 204 -42.20 -0.09 -23.80
N ASN A 205 -41.61 -0.16 -24.99
CA ASN A 205 -41.27 -1.42 -25.66
C ASN A 205 -39.87 -1.93 -25.29
N ILE A 206 -39.16 -1.20 -24.43
CA ILE A 206 -37.93 -1.66 -23.78
C ILE A 206 -38.22 -1.85 -22.29
N ARG A 207 -38.18 -3.11 -21.85
CA ARG A 207 -38.45 -3.47 -20.46
C ARG A 207 -37.27 -3.07 -19.56
N ALA A 208 -37.57 -2.67 -18.33
CA ALA A 208 -36.57 -2.24 -17.36
C ALA A 208 -36.08 -3.40 -16.48
N GLY A 209 -34.78 -3.44 -16.23
CA GLY A 209 -34.09 -4.48 -15.48
C GLY A 209 -32.63 -4.63 -15.94
N ALA A 210 -31.82 -5.29 -15.10
CA ALA A 210 -30.38 -5.42 -15.32
C ALA A 210 -30.02 -6.03 -16.69
N HIS A 211 -30.79 -7.02 -17.17
CA HIS A 211 -30.42 -7.81 -18.34
C HIS A 211 -31.00 -7.30 -19.67
N TYR A 212 -31.72 -6.17 -19.69
CA TYR A 212 -32.35 -5.66 -20.91
C TYR A 212 -31.50 -4.59 -21.60
N THR A 213 -31.32 -3.44 -20.94
CA THR A 213 -30.67 -2.27 -21.54
C THR A 213 -29.19 -2.29 -21.21
N GLN A 214 -28.37 -2.56 -22.23
CA GLN A 214 -26.92 -2.47 -22.18
C GLN A 214 -26.52 -1.34 -23.12
N PHE A 215 -25.96 -0.25 -22.59
CA PHE A 215 -25.67 0.96 -23.37
C PHE A 215 -24.15 1.18 -23.44
N MET A 216 -23.61 1.26 -24.65
CA MET A 216 -22.18 1.43 -24.89
C MET A 216 -21.87 2.88 -25.21
N VAL A 217 -20.96 3.49 -24.47
CA VAL A 217 -20.53 4.87 -24.65
C VAL A 217 -19.06 4.89 -25.05
N PHE A 218 -18.79 5.35 -26.27
CA PHE A 218 -17.47 5.36 -26.87
C PHE A 218 -17.46 6.25 -28.11
N ASP A 219 -16.28 6.77 -28.47
CA ASP A 219 -16.04 7.39 -29.80
C ASP A 219 -15.86 6.27 -30.83
N PHE A 220 -16.94 5.90 -31.52
CA PHE A 220 -16.94 4.74 -32.41
C PHE A 220 -16.35 5.02 -33.79
N ASP A 221 -16.53 6.24 -34.30
CA ASP A 221 -16.04 6.62 -35.63
C ASP A 221 -14.64 7.26 -35.62
N GLY A 222 -14.15 7.68 -34.44
CA GLY A 222 -12.84 8.25 -34.22
C GLY A 222 -12.77 9.75 -34.50
N ASP A 223 -13.89 10.48 -34.43
CA ASP A 223 -13.94 11.93 -34.63
C ASP A 223 -13.49 12.76 -33.39
N GLY A 224 -13.24 12.08 -32.28
CA GLY A 224 -12.84 12.65 -31.00
C GLY A 224 -13.99 12.93 -30.04
N LYS A 225 -15.22 12.50 -30.37
CA LYS A 225 -16.41 12.65 -29.53
C LYS A 225 -17.09 11.30 -29.35
N ALA A 226 -17.61 11.07 -28.15
CA ALA A 226 -18.30 9.83 -27.85
C ALA A 226 -19.75 9.83 -28.36
N GLU A 227 -20.20 8.69 -28.87
CA GLU A 227 -21.60 8.34 -29.08
C GLU A 227 -22.12 7.43 -27.97
N MET A 228 -23.43 7.19 -27.99
CA MET A 228 -24.06 6.10 -27.25
C MET A 228 -24.74 5.13 -28.22
N ALA A 229 -24.37 3.85 -28.19
CA ALA A 229 -25.04 2.77 -28.91
C ALA A 229 -25.88 1.92 -27.95
N VAL A 230 -27.17 1.72 -28.25
CA VAL A 230 -28.08 0.98 -27.37
C VAL A 230 -29.26 0.36 -28.14
N ARG A 231 -29.78 -0.77 -27.62
CA ARG A 231 -31.04 -1.36 -28.11
C ARG A 231 -32.21 -0.42 -27.84
N THR A 232 -33.03 -0.22 -28.86
CA THR A 232 -34.22 0.65 -28.88
C THR A 232 -35.37 -0.11 -29.53
N SER A 233 -36.57 0.47 -29.50
CA SER A 233 -37.75 -0.11 -30.15
C SER A 233 -38.67 1.02 -30.63
N ASP A 234 -39.79 0.66 -31.26
CA ASP A 234 -40.82 1.62 -31.65
C ASP A 234 -41.26 2.42 -30.42
N GLY A 235 -41.30 3.75 -30.56
CA GLY A 235 -41.69 4.66 -29.48
C GLY A 235 -40.54 5.11 -28.56
N SER A 236 -39.31 4.62 -28.75
CA SER A 236 -38.13 5.23 -28.14
C SER A 236 -37.99 6.68 -28.62
N LYS A 237 -37.58 7.59 -27.73
CA LYS A 237 -37.48 9.03 -27.97
C LYS A 237 -36.06 9.51 -27.70
N ASP A 238 -35.46 10.14 -28.69
CA ASP A 238 -34.11 10.67 -28.60
C ASP A 238 -34.02 11.97 -27.75
N GLY A 239 -32.80 12.45 -27.52
CA GLY A 239 -32.50 13.65 -26.74
C GLY A 239 -33.06 14.96 -27.30
N LYS A 240 -33.50 14.96 -28.56
CA LYS A 240 -34.19 16.09 -29.23
C LYS A 240 -35.70 15.89 -29.32
N GLY A 241 -36.22 14.78 -28.80
CA GLY A 241 -37.64 14.45 -28.80
C GLY A 241 -38.14 13.73 -30.05
N LYS A 242 -37.26 13.35 -30.98
CA LYS A 242 -37.64 12.56 -32.17
C LYS A 242 -37.95 11.14 -31.75
N ILE A 243 -39.06 10.60 -32.26
CA ILE A 243 -39.46 9.21 -32.02
C ILE A 243 -38.78 8.29 -33.05
N ILE A 244 -38.26 7.18 -32.58
CA ILE A 244 -37.73 6.07 -33.38
C ILE A 244 -38.88 5.09 -33.65
N GLY A 245 -39.09 4.75 -34.93
CA GLY A 245 -40.13 3.82 -35.33
C GLY A 245 -41.56 4.35 -35.14
N ASP A 246 -42.50 3.48 -34.82
CA ASP A 246 -43.91 3.85 -34.61
C ASP A 246 -44.20 4.34 -33.18
N ALA A 247 -44.54 5.62 -33.04
CA ALA A 247 -44.87 6.24 -31.76
C ALA A 247 -46.07 5.62 -31.02
N LYS A 248 -46.96 4.92 -31.73
CA LYS A 248 -48.18 4.33 -31.16
C LYS A 248 -48.04 2.85 -30.83
N ALA A 249 -46.97 2.20 -31.26
CA ALA A 249 -46.79 0.76 -31.04
C ALA A 249 -46.67 0.43 -29.55
N ASP A 250 -47.37 -0.61 -29.12
CA ASP A 250 -47.34 -1.13 -27.76
C ASP A 250 -47.30 -2.66 -27.82
N TYR A 251 -46.11 -3.22 -27.66
CA TYR A 251 -45.84 -4.65 -27.78
C TYR A 251 -45.81 -5.35 -26.41
N ARG A 252 -46.19 -4.64 -25.34
CA ARG A 252 -46.24 -5.21 -24.00
C ARG A 252 -47.39 -6.21 -23.90
N SER A 253 -47.06 -7.44 -23.55
CA SER A 253 -48.03 -8.46 -23.14
C SER A 253 -48.75 -8.04 -21.85
N PRO A 254 -49.89 -8.67 -21.49
CA PRO A 254 -50.56 -8.44 -20.22
C PRO A 254 -49.68 -8.63 -18.98
N ASN A 255 -48.62 -9.44 -19.10
CA ASN A 255 -47.63 -9.68 -18.05
C ASN A 255 -46.43 -8.72 -18.11
N GLY A 256 -46.48 -7.69 -18.95
CA GLY A 256 -45.47 -6.63 -19.06
C GLY A 256 -44.20 -7.00 -19.82
N HIS A 257 -44.12 -8.21 -20.38
CA HIS A 257 -43.03 -8.62 -21.28
C HIS A 257 -43.25 -8.15 -22.70
N VAL A 258 -42.17 -8.02 -23.49
CA VAL A 258 -42.23 -7.60 -24.90
C VAL A 258 -41.67 -8.72 -25.79
N PHE A 259 -42.56 -9.57 -26.32
CA PHE A 259 -42.18 -10.75 -27.12
C PHE A 259 -42.29 -10.54 -28.63
N THR A 260 -42.93 -9.45 -29.06
CA THR A 260 -43.18 -9.15 -30.47
C THR A 260 -42.73 -7.73 -30.79
N GLY A 261 -42.88 -7.34 -32.06
CA GLY A 261 -42.52 -6.00 -32.51
C GLY A 261 -41.04 -5.83 -32.84
N LYS A 262 -40.75 -4.70 -33.47
CA LYS A 262 -39.41 -4.38 -33.97
C LYS A 262 -38.47 -3.97 -32.85
N GLU A 263 -37.23 -4.39 -33.01
CA GLU A 263 -36.11 -4.03 -32.14
C GLU A 263 -35.06 -3.39 -33.03
N TYR A 264 -34.44 -2.32 -32.55
CA TYR A 264 -33.43 -1.59 -33.29
C TYR A 264 -32.15 -1.48 -32.47
N LEU A 265 -30.99 -1.47 -33.13
CA LEU A 265 -29.76 -0.91 -32.58
C LEU A 265 -29.67 0.53 -33.06
N THR A 266 -29.58 1.48 -32.13
CA THR A 266 -29.47 2.91 -32.45
C THR A 266 -28.17 3.49 -31.90
N VAL A 267 -27.48 4.26 -32.74
CA VAL A 267 -26.36 5.13 -32.34
C VAL A 267 -26.89 6.55 -32.15
N PHE A 268 -26.61 7.13 -30.99
CA PHE A 268 -26.99 8.47 -30.59
C PHE A 268 -25.76 9.36 -30.47
N ASN A 269 -25.87 10.58 -30.97
CA ASN A 269 -24.84 11.60 -30.79
C ASN A 269 -24.67 11.92 -29.29
N GLY A 270 -23.45 11.83 -28.74
CA GLY A 270 -23.24 11.98 -27.30
C GLY A 270 -23.54 13.38 -26.76
N LEU A 271 -23.35 14.44 -27.55
CA LEU A 271 -23.57 15.83 -27.08
C LEU A 271 -25.05 16.18 -27.02
N THR A 272 -25.85 15.62 -27.93
CA THR A 272 -27.24 16.04 -28.15
C THR A 272 -28.27 14.98 -27.81
N GLY A 273 -27.84 13.72 -27.68
CA GLY A 273 -28.70 12.55 -27.56
C GLY A 273 -29.54 12.30 -28.81
N ALA A 274 -29.28 12.96 -29.93
CA ALA A 274 -30.05 12.79 -31.17
C ALA A 274 -29.73 11.45 -31.83
N ALA A 275 -30.73 10.74 -32.34
CA ALA A 275 -30.52 9.49 -33.06
C ALA A 275 -29.86 9.76 -34.41
N MET A 276 -28.68 9.16 -34.65
CA MET A 276 -27.89 9.33 -35.87
C MET A 276 -28.20 8.24 -36.88
N ALA A 277 -28.20 6.98 -36.43
CA ALA A 277 -28.55 5.82 -37.25
C ALA A 277 -29.27 4.77 -36.41
N SER A 278 -30.24 4.09 -37.03
CA SER A 278 -30.97 2.96 -36.45
C SER A 278 -31.06 1.84 -37.47
N VAL A 279 -30.67 0.64 -37.09
CA VAL A 279 -30.80 -0.59 -37.90
C VAL A 279 -31.58 -1.63 -37.10
N ASP A 280 -32.10 -2.66 -37.76
CA ASP A 280 -32.73 -3.78 -37.06
C ASP A 280 -31.73 -4.43 -36.08
N PHE A 281 -32.18 -4.70 -34.86
CA PHE A 281 -31.34 -5.27 -33.81
C PHE A 281 -31.00 -6.72 -34.13
N GLU A 282 -29.71 -6.98 -34.33
CA GLU A 282 -29.15 -8.33 -34.26
C GLU A 282 -28.27 -8.46 -33.01
N PRO A 283 -28.33 -9.59 -32.29
CA PRO A 283 -29.10 -10.79 -32.62
C PRO A 283 -30.62 -10.65 -32.46
N ASN A 284 -31.37 -10.96 -33.51
CA ASN A 284 -32.82 -10.82 -33.53
C ASN A 284 -33.50 -11.81 -32.57
N ARG A 285 -34.75 -11.52 -32.21
CA ARG A 285 -35.48 -12.31 -31.20
C ARG A 285 -35.80 -13.74 -31.65
N GLY A 286 -36.11 -13.96 -32.92
CA GLY A 286 -36.60 -15.27 -33.41
C GLY A 286 -37.83 -15.80 -32.64
N ASP A 287 -38.02 -17.12 -32.63
CA ASP A 287 -38.95 -17.79 -31.71
C ASP A 287 -38.31 -17.82 -30.31
N THR A 288 -39.06 -17.41 -29.28
CA THR A 288 -38.55 -17.42 -27.90
C THR A 288 -38.10 -18.81 -27.46
N LYS A 289 -38.76 -19.86 -27.94
CA LYS A 289 -38.46 -21.27 -27.62
C LYS A 289 -37.04 -21.69 -28.01
N ASP A 290 -36.48 -21.10 -29.06
CA ASP A 290 -35.13 -21.41 -29.53
C ASP A 290 -34.06 -21.05 -28.48
N TRP A 291 -34.40 -20.13 -27.57
CA TRP A 291 -33.53 -19.70 -26.47
C TRP A 291 -33.62 -20.61 -25.25
N GLY A 292 -34.51 -21.62 -25.25
CA GLY A 292 -34.63 -22.61 -24.18
C GLY A 292 -35.78 -22.37 -23.19
N ASP A 293 -36.65 -21.39 -23.42
CA ASP A 293 -37.94 -21.23 -22.74
C ASP A 293 -38.94 -20.46 -23.60
N ASP A 294 -40.24 -20.58 -23.33
CA ASP A 294 -41.31 -19.92 -24.10
C ASP A 294 -41.89 -18.67 -23.42
N HIS A 295 -41.38 -18.30 -22.23
CA HIS A 295 -41.84 -17.16 -21.44
C HIS A 295 -40.87 -15.97 -21.46
N GLY A 296 -39.87 -16.01 -22.34
CA GLY A 296 -38.95 -14.92 -22.67
C GLY A 296 -37.99 -14.52 -21.57
N ASN A 297 -37.54 -15.49 -20.76
CA ASN A 297 -36.45 -15.26 -19.82
C ASN A 297 -35.11 -15.24 -20.55
N ARG A 298 -34.74 -16.37 -21.19
CA ARG A 298 -33.44 -16.54 -21.86
C ARG A 298 -33.29 -15.68 -23.11
N SER A 299 -34.37 -15.45 -23.85
CA SER A 299 -34.36 -14.63 -25.07
C SER A 299 -34.13 -13.14 -24.79
N GLU A 300 -34.37 -12.65 -23.58
CA GLU A 300 -34.15 -11.23 -23.22
C GLU A 300 -32.90 -11.04 -22.35
N ARG A 301 -31.97 -12.01 -22.38
CA ARG A 301 -30.67 -11.90 -21.71
C ARG A 301 -29.67 -11.19 -22.62
N MET A 302 -29.51 -9.89 -22.43
CA MET A 302 -28.67 -9.05 -23.27
C MET A 302 -27.33 -8.74 -22.59
N LEU A 303 -26.25 -8.77 -23.37
CA LEU A 303 -24.96 -8.15 -23.02
C LEU A 303 -24.55 -7.21 -24.16
N ALA A 304 -23.57 -6.36 -23.91
CA ALA A 304 -22.95 -5.52 -24.93
C ALA A 304 -21.48 -5.29 -24.62
N ALA A 305 -20.70 -4.93 -25.64
CA ALA A 305 -19.29 -4.59 -25.50
C ALA A 305 -18.84 -3.54 -26.50
N VAL A 306 -17.66 -2.99 -26.22
CA VAL A 306 -16.81 -2.29 -27.18
C VAL A 306 -15.61 -3.17 -27.44
N ALA A 307 -15.15 -3.30 -28.70
CA ALA A 307 -13.97 -4.10 -29.03
C ALA A 307 -13.23 -3.54 -30.25
N TYR A 308 -11.91 -3.43 -30.21
CA TYR A 308 -11.07 -3.09 -31.36
C TYR A 308 -10.84 -4.31 -32.25
N LEU A 309 -11.89 -4.77 -32.94
CA LEU A 309 -11.88 -5.98 -33.77
C LEU A 309 -11.00 -5.89 -35.03
N ASP A 310 -10.43 -4.73 -35.33
CA ASP A 310 -9.47 -4.51 -36.41
C ASP A 310 -8.12 -3.96 -35.89
N GLY A 311 -7.96 -3.87 -34.57
CA GLY A 311 -6.81 -3.27 -33.91
C GLY A 311 -6.64 -1.76 -34.11
N ILE A 312 -7.64 -1.07 -34.68
CA ILE A 312 -7.57 0.35 -35.04
C ILE A 312 -8.75 1.13 -34.45
N ARG A 313 -10.00 0.74 -34.74
CA ARG A 313 -11.21 1.44 -34.32
C ARG A 313 -12.12 0.57 -33.47
N PRO A 314 -12.81 1.16 -32.47
CA PRO A 314 -13.73 0.42 -31.64
C PRO A 314 -14.99 0.03 -32.41
N SER A 315 -15.41 -1.21 -32.26
CA SER A 315 -16.64 -1.80 -32.79
C SER A 315 -17.68 -1.95 -31.68
N ILE A 316 -18.96 -1.90 -32.03
CA ILE A 316 -20.08 -2.14 -31.13
C ILE A 316 -20.40 -3.64 -31.15
N ILE A 317 -20.44 -4.29 -29.99
CA ILE A 317 -20.87 -5.70 -29.86
C ILE A 317 -22.19 -5.75 -29.11
N MET A 318 -23.20 -6.37 -29.71
CA MET A 318 -24.49 -6.65 -29.05
C MET A 318 -24.69 -8.15 -28.94
N CYS A 319 -25.11 -8.63 -27.77
CA CYS A 319 -25.22 -10.05 -27.49
C CYS A 319 -26.63 -10.40 -27.00
N ARG A 320 -27.09 -11.61 -27.31
CA ARG A 320 -28.35 -12.17 -26.84
C ARG A 320 -28.16 -13.63 -26.48
N GLY A 321 -28.64 -14.00 -25.29
CA GLY A 321 -28.67 -15.37 -24.79
C GLY A 321 -27.32 -15.93 -24.34
N TYR A 322 -27.30 -16.57 -23.18
CA TYR A 322 -26.11 -17.23 -22.65
C TYR A 322 -26.38 -18.53 -21.88
N TYR A 323 -27.63 -18.83 -21.51
CA TYR A 323 -27.98 -20.08 -20.83
C TYR A 323 -28.16 -21.28 -21.77
N ALA A 324 -28.43 -21.04 -23.06
CA ALA A 324 -28.62 -22.06 -24.08
C ALA A 324 -28.14 -21.50 -25.43
N LYS A 325 -29.04 -21.09 -26.33
CA LYS A 325 -28.64 -20.37 -27.55
C LYS A 325 -27.89 -19.08 -27.19
N THR A 326 -26.78 -18.85 -27.87
CA THR A 326 -25.90 -17.70 -27.68
C THR A 326 -25.57 -17.07 -29.02
N MET A 327 -25.78 -15.76 -29.10
CA MET A 327 -25.47 -14.99 -30.30
C MET A 327 -24.78 -13.68 -29.96
N LEU A 328 -23.80 -13.30 -30.78
CA LEU A 328 -23.07 -12.03 -30.70
C LEU A 328 -23.03 -11.41 -32.08
N ALA A 329 -23.34 -10.12 -32.21
CA ALA A 329 -23.24 -9.37 -33.45
C ALA A 329 -22.33 -8.17 -33.28
N ALA A 330 -21.37 -8.02 -34.19
CA ALA A 330 -20.45 -6.89 -34.23
C ALA A 330 -20.86 -5.88 -35.28
N TYR A 331 -20.71 -4.60 -34.97
CA TYR A 331 -21.03 -3.49 -35.86
C TYR A 331 -19.94 -2.43 -35.86
N ASN A 332 -19.75 -1.80 -37.01
CA ASN A 332 -18.94 -0.60 -37.15
C ASN A 332 -19.84 0.62 -37.34
N TRP A 333 -19.42 1.73 -36.75
CA TRP A 333 -19.95 3.07 -36.99
C TRP A 333 -18.85 3.92 -37.61
N ASP A 334 -19.14 4.61 -38.71
CA ASP A 334 -18.20 5.47 -39.44
C ASP A 334 -18.60 6.96 -39.45
N GLY A 335 -19.57 7.34 -38.61
CA GLY A 335 -20.17 8.67 -38.56
C GLY A 335 -21.42 8.82 -39.45
N THR A 336 -21.65 7.88 -40.37
CA THR A 336 -22.81 7.91 -41.29
C THR A 336 -23.55 6.57 -41.34
N ASN A 337 -22.83 5.46 -41.41
CA ASN A 337 -23.36 4.12 -41.62
C ASN A 337 -23.10 3.25 -40.39
N LEU A 338 -24.18 2.69 -39.84
CA LEU A 338 -24.11 1.61 -38.86
C LEU A 338 -24.18 0.28 -39.61
N SER A 339 -23.05 -0.43 -39.69
CA SER A 339 -22.90 -1.62 -40.54
C SER A 339 -22.53 -2.85 -39.73
N LYS A 340 -23.24 -3.96 -39.95
CA LYS A 340 -22.93 -5.25 -39.30
C LYS A 340 -21.67 -5.84 -39.91
N LYS A 341 -20.68 -6.16 -39.07
CA LYS A 341 -19.40 -6.77 -39.45
C LYS A 341 -19.50 -8.30 -39.51
N TRP A 342 -20.00 -8.91 -38.44
CA TRP A 342 -20.23 -10.36 -38.36
C TRP A 342 -21.32 -10.69 -37.34
N ILE A 343 -21.79 -11.95 -37.37
CA ILE A 343 -22.67 -12.52 -36.35
C ILE A 343 -22.19 -13.93 -36.00
N PHE A 344 -21.99 -14.18 -34.72
CA PHE A 344 -21.78 -15.51 -34.14
C PHE A 344 -23.12 -16.07 -33.67
N ASP A 345 -23.39 -17.35 -33.93
CA ASP A 345 -24.58 -18.06 -33.48
C ASP A 345 -24.20 -19.50 -33.08
N SER A 346 -24.48 -19.86 -31.82
CA SER A 346 -24.19 -21.19 -31.27
C SER A 346 -25.06 -22.31 -31.85
N SER A 347 -26.16 -21.97 -32.54
CA SER A 347 -27.01 -22.94 -33.25
C SER A 347 -26.50 -23.32 -34.63
N VAL A 348 -25.49 -22.60 -35.15
CA VAL A 348 -24.80 -22.96 -36.39
C VAL A 348 -23.92 -24.18 -36.14
N LYS A 349 -23.98 -25.15 -37.06
CA LYS A 349 -23.20 -26.39 -36.98
C LYS A 349 -21.71 -26.10 -36.77
N GLY A 350 -21.12 -26.68 -35.73
CA GLY A 350 -19.73 -26.48 -35.32
C GLY A 350 -19.55 -25.51 -34.14
N ASN A 351 -20.58 -24.74 -33.78
CA ASN A 351 -20.56 -23.78 -32.66
C ASN A 351 -21.34 -24.27 -31.42
N GLU A 352 -21.79 -25.53 -31.40
CA GLU A 352 -22.70 -26.04 -30.37
C GLU A 352 -22.08 -25.96 -28.96
N ASP A 353 -20.75 -26.11 -28.87
CA ASP A 353 -20.01 -26.05 -27.59
C ASP A 353 -20.00 -24.65 -26.94
N TYR A 354 -20.40 -23.60 -27.67
CA TYR A 354 -20.47 -22.23 -27.16
C TYR A 354 -21.83 -21.92 -26.53
N ALA A 355 -22.82 -22.79 -26.71
CA ALA A 355 -24.11 -22.68 -26.05
C ALA A 355 -23.97 -22.86 -24.54
N GLY A 356 -24.70 -22.06 -23.76
CA GLY A 356 -24.74 -22.20 -22.30
C GLY A 356 -23.49 -21.72 -21.55
N GLN A 357 -22.55 -21.05 -22.22
CA GLN A 357 -21.24 -20.68 -21.64
C GLN A 357 -21.16 -19.25 -21.13
N GLY A 358 -22.01 -18.35 -21.61
CA GLY A 358 -21.91 -16.93 -21.28
C GLY A 358 -22.28 -16.62 -19.83
N ASN A 359 -21.68 -15.57 -19.28
CA ASN A 359 -21.97 -15.08 -17.95
C ASN A 359 -23.03 -13.97 -17.98
N HIS A 360 -23.40 -13.46 -16.80
CA HIS A 360 -24.09 -12.17 -16.67
C HIS A 360 -23.17 -10.95 -16.91
N ASN A 361 -22.08 -11.16 -17.62
CA ASN A 361 -21.03 -10.19 -17.93
C ASN A 361 -20.13 -10.79 -19.02
N LEU A 362 -19.26 -9.95 -19.58
CA LEU A 362 -18.23 -10.34 -20.54
C LEU A 362 -16.98 -9.49 -20.30
N ARG A 363 -15.86 -9.91 -20.87
CA ARG A 363 -14.62 -9.14 -20.92
C ARG A 363 -14.08 -9.10 -22.33
N VAL A 364 -13.27 -8.10 -22.61
CA VAL A 364 -12.72 -7.86 -23.94
C VAL A 364 -11.25 -7.50 -23.80
N GLY A 365 -10.44 -8.05 -24.70
CA GLY A 365 -9.04 -7.71 -24.81
C GLY A 365 -8.35 -8.58 -25.86
N ASP A 366 -7.21 -8.11 -26.34
CA ASP A 366 -6.29 -8.88 -27.17
C ASP A 366 -5.67 -10.00 -26.30
N VAL A 367 -6.20 -11.21 -26.42
CA VAL A 367 -5.77 -12.36 -25.63
C VAL A 367 -4.76 -13.22 -26.37
N ASP A 368 -4.77 -13.23 -27.71
CA ASP A 368 -3.90 -14.08 -28.51
C ASP A 368 -2.65 -13.37 -29.08
N GLY A 369 -2.57 -12.04 -28.94
CA GLY A 369 -1.43 -11.20 -29.25
C GLY A 369 -1.37 -10.74 -30.71
N ASP A 370 -2.49 -10.76 -31.44
CA ASP A 370 -2.55 -10.31 -32.83
C ASP A 370 -2.81 -8.79 -32.98
N GLY A 371 -3.15 -8.10 -31.89
CA GLY A 371 -3.44 -6.67 -31.82
C GLY A 371 -4.92 -6.30 -31.99
N CYS A 372 -5.80 -7.28 -32.18
CA CYS A 372 -7.24 -7.15 -32.20
C CYS A 372 -7.84 -7.63 -30.88
N ASP A 373 -9.06 -7.20 -30.56
CA ASP A 373 -9.74 -7.63 -29.35
C ASP A 373 -10.61 -8.88 -29.57
N GLU A 374 -10.48 -9.84 -28.67
CA GLU A 374 -11.39 -10.98 -28.54
C GLU A 374 -12.44 -10.72 -27.45
N ILE A 375 -13.54 -11.47 -27.50
CA ILE A 375 -14.64 -11.36 -26.55
C ILE A 375 -14.64 -12.59 -25.66
N ILE A 376 -14.23 -12.42 -24.40
CA ILE A 376 -14.34 -13.45 -23.37
C ILE A 376 -15.77 -13.41 -22.82
N TYR A 377 -16.54 -14.41 -23.21
CA TYR A 377 -17.98 -14.52 -22.98
C TYR A 377 -18.23 -15.62 -21.93
N GLY A 378 -17.84 -15.34 -20.68
CA GLY A 378 -17.86 -16.32 -19.59
C GLY A 378 -16.89 -17.48 -19.84
N SER A 379 -17.45 -18.68 -19.94
CA SER A 379 -16.73 -19.95 -20.18
C SER A 379 -16.31 -20.19 -21.64
N CYS A 380 -16.47 -19.22 -22.54
CA CYS A 380 -15.97 -19.32 -23.91
C CYS A 380 -15.37 -17.98 -24.39
N ALA A 381 -14.68 -18.02 -25.54
CA ALA A 381 -14.15 -16.83 -26.19
C ALA A 381 -14.52 -16.82 -27.68
N ILE A 382 -14.89 -15.64 -28.19
CA ILE A 382 -15.15 -15.38 -29.60
C ILE A 382 -14.01 -14.52 -30.14
N ASP A 383 -13.44 -14.95 -31.24
CA ASP A 383 -12.32 -14.31 -31.93
C ASP A 383 -12.74 -12.97 -32.56
N HIS A 384 -11.78 -12.07 -32.85
CA HIS A 384 -12.03 -10.74 -33.42
C HIS A 384 -12.80 -10.79 -34.75
N ASP A 385 -12.69 -11.90 -35.49
CA ASP A 385 -13.36 -12.15 -36.77
C ASP A 385 -14.76 -12.78 -36.64
N GLY A 386 -15.22 -13.03 -35.41
CA GLY A 386 -16.54 -13.57 -35.10
C GLY A 386 -16.62 -15.09 -35.08
N LYS A 387 -15.50 -15.81 -35.24
CA LYS A 387 -15.46 -17.27 -35.03
C LYS A 387 -15.32 -17.60 -33.55
N GLY A 388 -15.75 -18.81 -33.17
CA GLY A 388 -15.45 -19.32 -31.84
C GLY A 388 -13.96 -19.61 -31.69
N LEU A 389 -13.32 -19.06 -30.66
CA LEU A 389 -11.92 -19.30 -30.33
C LEU A 389 -11.75 -20.57 -29.47
N TYR A 390 -12.45 -20.63 -28.33
CA TYR A 390 -12.56 -21.85 -27.52
C TYR A 390 -13.83 -21.86 -26.66
N SER A 391 -14.19 -23.04 -26.16
CA SER A 391 -15.15 -23.23 -25.06
C SER A 391 -14.58 -24.17 -24.01
N THR A 392 -14.66 -23.78 -22.72
CA THR A 392 -14.23 -24.62 -21.59
C THR A 392 -15.29 -25.67 -21.23
N LYS A 393 -16.54 -25.48 -21.69
CA LYS A 393 -17.72 -26.29 -21.37
C LYS A 393 -18.09 -26.30 -19.88
N MET A 394 -17.63 -25.31 -19.12
CA MET A 394 -17.95 -25.17 -17.68
C MET A 394 -19.28 -24.46 -17.45
N GLY A 395 -19.82 -23.83 -18.48
CA GLY A 395 -21.15 -23.25 -18.46
C GLY A 395 -21.19 -21.85 -17.84
N HIS A 396 -22.40 -21.44 -17.50
CA HIS A 396 -22.73 -20.10 -17.04
C HIS A 396 -22.14 -19.75 -15.65
N GLY A 397 -21.73 -18.49 -15.53
CA GLY A 397 -21.22 -17.86 -14.33
C GLY A 397 -21.75 -16.45 -14.07
N ASP A 398 -21.47 -15.96 -12.86
CA ASP A 398 -22.09 -14.76 -12.31
C ASP A 398 -21.08 -13.59 -12.13
N ALA A 399 -19.78 -13.88 -12.17
CA ALA A 399 -18.68 -12.92 -12.05
C ALA A 399 -17.39 -13.41 -12.73
N MET A 400 -16.67 -12.51 -13.41
CA MET A 400 -15.42 -12.83 -14.11
C MET A 400 -14.40 -11.69 -14.12
N HIS A 401 -13.13 -12.06 -14.18
CA HIS A 401 -11.97 -11.16 -14.16
C HIS A 401 -10.97 -11.53 -15.27
N LEU A 402 -10.70 -10.59 -16.18
CA LEU A 402 -9.68 -10.68 -17.23
C LEU A 402 -8.57 -9.66 -16.97
N THR A 403 -7.38 -10.14 -16.62
CA THR A 403 -6.18 -9.28 -16.48
C THR A 403 -4.91 -10.13 -16.59
N GLN A 404 -3.75 -9.53 -16.41
CA GLN A 404 -2.48 -10.24 -16.28
C GLN A 404 -2.28 -10.61 -14.80
N PHE A 405 -2.66 -11.84 -14.42
CA PHE A 405 -2.58 -12.30 -13.03
C PHE A 405 -1.15 -12.63 -12.60
N ILE A 406 -0.29 -12.92 -13.57
CA ILE A 406 1.08 -13.43 -13.37
C ILE A 406 2.09 -12.33 -13.74
N PRO A 407 2.78 -11.73 -12.76
CA PRO A 407 3.76 -10.68 -13.02
C PRO A 407 4.87 -11.16 -13.97
N GLY A 408 5.17 -10.34 -14.97
CA GLY A 408 6.22 -10.62 -15.96
C GLY A 408 5.88 -11.72 -16.99
N LYS A 409 4.72 -12.39 -16.89
CA LYS A 409 4.23 -13.27 -17.96
C LYS A 409 3.39 -12.44 -18.92
N PRO A 410 3.82 -12.22 -20.17
CA PRO A 410 2.99 -11.56 -21.16
C PRO A 410 1.90 -12.58 -21.55
N ALA A 411 0.80 -12.62 -20.80
CA ALA A 411 -0.41 -13.43 -21.04
C ALA A 411 -1.55 -12.89 -20.16
N LEU A 412 -2.75 -12.75 -20.71
CA LEU A 412 -3.97 -12.55 -19.91
C LEU A 412 -4.51 -13.89 -19.38
N GLN A 413 -5.18 -13.85 -18.25
CA GLN A 413 -5.88 -15.00 -17.67
C GLN A 413 -7.31 -14.59 -17.31
N VAL A 414 -8.20 -15.59 -17.22
CA VAL A 414 -9.59 -15.41 -16.81
C VAL A 414 -9.82 -16.13 -15.49
N TRP A 415 -10.20 -15.40 -14.45
CA TRP A 415 -10.74 -15.96 -13.22
C TRP A 415 -12.26 -15.86 -13.26
N ASP A 416 -12.94 -17.01 -13.24
CA ASP A 416 -14.39 -17.11 -13.41
C ASP A 416 -15.01 -18.05 -12.35
N CYS A 417 -16.28 -17.85 -12.03
CA CYS A 417 -17.06 -18.72 -11.15
C CYS A 417 -18.36 -19.20 -11.79
N HIS A 418 -18.72 -20.45 -11.50
CA HIS A 418 -19.72 -21.22 -12.24
C HIS A 418 -20.93 -21.56 -11.36
N GLU A 419 -22.14 -21.43 -11.91
CA GLU A 419 -23.40 -21.71 -11.20
C GLU A 419 -23.80 -23.20 -11.22
N ASN A 420 -23.11 -24.01 -12.03
CA ASN A 420 -23.51 -25.38 -12.37
C ASN A 420 -23.37 -26.42 -11.24
N LYS A 421 -22.94 -26.01 -10.04
CA LYS A 421 -22.76 -26.86 -8.85
C LYS A 421 -21.80 -28.02 -9.04
N LYS A 422 -20.80 -27.82 -9.90
CA LYS A 422 -19.73 -28.79 -10.16
C LYS A 422 -18.37 -28.11 -10.29
N ASP A 423 -18.28 -27.12 -11.17
CA ASP A 423 -16.98 -26.59 -11.61
C ASP A 423 -16.42 -25.50 -10.68
N GLY A 424 -17.29 -24.86 -9.88
CA GLY A 424 -16.92 -23.93 -8.81
C GLY A 424 -16.24 -22.66 -9.33
N SER A 425 -14.92 -22.55 -9.25
CA SER A 425 -14.18 -21.41 -9.80
C SER A 425 -12.89 -21.83 -10.50
N THR A 426 -12.51 -21.14 -11.57
CA THR A 426 -11.40 -21.53 -12.44
C THR A 426 -10.54 -20.36 -12.86
N LEU A 427 -9.22 -20.58 -12.86
CA LEU A 427 -8.28 -19.72 -13.57
C LEU A 427 -7.91 -20.40 -14.89
N THR A 428 -8.17 -19.74 -16.01
CA THR A 428 -7.81 -20.22 -17.35
C THR A 428 -6.85 -19.26 -18.04
N ASP A 429 -6.07 -19.78 -18.98
CA ASP A 429 -5.32 -18.98 -19.94
C ASP A 429 -6.30 -18.37 -20.95
N ALA A 430 -6.28 -17.03 -21.10
CA ALA A 430 -7.33 -16.31 -21.80
C ALA A 430 -7.33 -16.53 -23.32
N ALA A 431 -6.21 -16.95 -23.92
CA ALA A 431 -6.11 -17.21 -25.35
C ALA A 431 -6.61 -18.61 -25.73
N THR A 432 -6.46 -19.57 -24.81
CA THR A 432 -6.60 -21.00 -25.12
C THR A 432 -7.71 -21.70 -24.35
N GLY A 433 -8.26 -21.05 -23.32
CA GLY A 433 -9.22 -21.67 -22.40
C GLY A 433 -8.60 -22.74 -21.51
N LYS A 434 -7.28 -22.94 -21.57
CA LYS A 434 -6.60 -23.98 -20.80
C LYS A 434 -6.70 -23.67 -19.32
N VAL A 435 -7.29 -24.60 -18.56
CA VAL A 435 -7.37 -24.52 -17.10
C VAL A 435 -5.97 -24.54 -16.49
N LEU A 436 -5.62 -23.47 -15.78
CA LEU A 436 -4.39 -23.37 -15.00
C LEU A 436 -4.60 -24.00 -13.61
N PHE A 437 -5.72 -23.70 -12.97
CA PHE A 437 -6.22 -24.46 -11.83
C PHE A 437 -7.74 -24.28 -11.66
N GLN A 438 -8.35 -25.20 -10.90
CA GLN A 438 -9.79 -25.23 -10.62
C GLN A 438 -10.04 -25.49 -9.13
N LEU A 439 -11.06 -24.85 -8.59
CA LEU A 439 -11.62 -25.07 -7.26
C LEU A 439 -13.08 -25.56 -7.42
N PRO A 440 -13.31 -26.88 -7.48
CA PRO A 440 -14.66 -27.43 -7.64
C PRO A 440 -15.56 -27.09 -6.44
N SER A 441 -16.86 -26.96 -6.70
CA SER A 441 -17.88 -26.73 -5.68
C SER A 441 -19.16 -27.48 -6.03
N ASN A 442 -19.88 -27.95 -5.00
CA ASN A 442 -21.19 -28.59 -5.13
C ASN A 442 -22.35 -27.60 -4.91
N ILE A 443 -22.05 -26.30 -4.81
CA ILE A 443 -23.04 -25.23 -4.74
C ILE A 443 -22.87 -24.30 -5.94
N ASP A 444 -23.86 -23.43 -6.12
CA ASP A 444 -23.75 -22.30 -7.03
C ASP A 444 -22.72 -21.31 -6.44
N VAL A 445 -21.65 -21.04 -7.18
CA VAL A 445 -20.62 -20.07 -6.80
C VAL A 445 -20.92 -18.73 -7.47
N GLY A 446 -21.99 -18.05 -7.06
CA GLY A 446 -22.46 -16.81 -7.69
C GLY A 446 -21.61 -15.54 -7.46
N ARG A 447 -20.39 -15.64 -6.91
CA ARG A 447 -19.42 -14.53 -6.83
C ARG A 447 -17.98 -15.04 -6.76
N CYS A 448 -17.10 -14.37 -7.49
CA CYS A 448 -15.66 -14.43 -7.33
C CYS A 448 -15.03 -13.03 -7.40
N MET A 449 -13.78 -12.93 -6.97
CA MET A 449 -13.01 -11.70 -6.99
C MET A 449 -11.54 -11.98 -7.26
N ALA A 450 -10.89 -11.05 -7.96
CA ALA A 450 -9.46 -11.03 -8.19
C ALA A 450 -8.88 -9.63 -8.01
N ALA A 451 -7.87 -9.51 -7.14
CA ALA A 451 -7.13 -8.28 -6.90
C ALA A 451 -5.78 -8.60 -6.22
N ASP A 452 -4.73 -7.84 -6.53
CA ASP A 452 -3.49 -7.87 -5.74
C ASP A 452 -3.75 -7.15 -4.42
N ILE A 453 -4.01 -7.92 -3.38
CA ILE A 453 -4.32 -7.43 -2.03
C ILE A 453 -3.22 -7.80 -1.04
N MET A 454 -2.26 -8.63 -1.45
CA MET A 454 -1.21 -9.17 -0.60
C MET A 454 0.19 -8.84 -1.09
N PRO A 455 0.84 -7.77 -0.58
CA PRO A 455 2.25 -7.49 -0.84
C PRO A 455 3.21 -8.66 -0.55
N SER A 456 2.80 -9.61 0.30
CA SER A 456 3.58 -10.81 0.65
C SER A 456 3.47 -11.94 -0.39
N ASN A 457 2.48 -11.93 -1.27
CA ASN A 457 2.31 -12.90 -2.33
C ASN A 457 2.59 -12.24 -3.71
N ASN A 458 3.14 -13.03 -4.63
CA ASN A 458 3.44 -12.52 -5.97
C ASN A 458 2.19 -12.64 -6.86
N GLY A 459 1.82 -11.57 -7.55
CA GLY A 459 0.72 -11.53 -8.51
C GLY A 459 -0.66 -11.31 -7.91
N VAL A 460 -1.70 -11.53 -8.73
CA VAL A 460 -3.09 -11.25 -8.35
C VAL A 460 -3.66 -12.40 -7.53
N GLU A 461 -4.22 -12.11 -6.36
CA GLU A 461 -4.96 -13.07 -5.55
C GLU A 461 -6.38 -13.29 -6.08
N MET A 462 -6.93 -14.47 -5.82
CA MET A 462 -8.26 -14.91 -6.26
C MET A 462 -9.03 -15.57 -5.12
N TRP A 463 -10.32 -15.27 -5.03
CA TRP A 463 -11.24 -15.95 -4.13
C TRP A 463 -12.67 -15.98 -4.68
N SER A 464 -13.51 -16.80 -4.06
CA SER A 464 -14.95 -16.92 -4.33
C SER A 464 -15.70 -17.32 -3.07
N ILE A 465 -17.05 -17.29 -3.12
CA ILE A 465 -17.90 -17.58 -1.96
C ILE A 465 -17.70 -18.99 -1.38
N ASP A 466 -17.21 -19.95 -2.16
CA ASP A 466 -16.92 -21.32 -1.70
C ASP A 466 -15.46 -21.76 -1.91
N SER A 467 -14.57 -20.83 -2.25
CA SER A 467 -13.13 -21.12 -2.38
C SER A 467 -12.48 -21.59 -1.06
N LYS A 468 -13.09 -21.27 0.10
CA LYS A 468 -12.60 -21.56 1.46
C LYS A 468 -11.23 -20.94 1.80
N GLY A 469 -10.76 -20.00 0.98
CA GLY A 469 -9.46 -19.37 1.11
C GLY A 469 -9.15 -18.43 -0.03
N ILE A 470 -8.10 -17.63 0.15
CA ILE A 470 -7.53 -16.79 -0.89
C ILE A 470 -6.43 -17.58 -1.58
N TYR A 471 -6.41 -17.60 -2.91
CA TYR A 471 -5.50 -18.38 -3.73
C TYR A 471 -4.64 -17.48 -4.60
N ASN A 472 -3.39 -17.89 -4.84
CA ASN A 472 -2.54 -17.25 -5.84
C ASN A 472 -2.65 -17.92 -7.21
N TYR A 473 -2.02 -17.33 -8.23
CA TYR A 473 -2.09 -17.82 -9.62
C TYR A 473 -1.55 -19.26 -9.84
N LYS A 474 -0.88 -19.84 -8.83
CA LYS A 474 -0.40 -21.23 -8.85
C LYS A 474 -1.41 -22.22 -8.26
N GLY A 475 -2.62 -21.76 -7.92
CA GLY A 475 -3.64 -22.58 -7.26
C GLY A 475 -3.31 -22.91 -5.80
N LYS A 476 -2.36 -22.21 -5.17
CA LYS A 476 -2.02 -22.42 -3.76
C LYS A 476 -2.86 -21.49 -2.89
N LYS A 477 -3.55 -22.06 -1.89
CA LYS A 477 -4.18 -21.27 -0.82
C LYS A 477 -3.10 -20.53 -0.02
N VAL A 478 -3.20 -19.21 0.02
CA VAL A 478 -2.26 -18.29 0.69
C VAL A 478 -2.84 -17.68 1.96
N ALA A 479 -4.16 -17.64 2.11
CA ALA A 479 -4.83 -17.27 3.36
C ALA A 479 -6.20 -17.97 3.49
N ASP A 480 -6.73 -18.07 4.71
CA ASP A 480 -8.09 -18.58 4.95
C ASP A 480 -9.14 -17.47 4.73
N LEU A 481 -10.31 -17.79 4.21
CA LEU A 481 -11.43 -16.84 4.20
C LEU A 481 -12.29 -17.04 5.44
N LYS A 482 -12.45 -15.99 6.24
CA LYS A 482 -13.32 -15.98 7.42
C LYS A 482 -14.48 -15.04 7.20
N PHE A 483 -15.56 -15.53 6.59
CA PHE A 483 -16.80 -14.77 6.47
C PHE A 483 -17.47 -14.64 7.84
N SER A 484 -17.70 -13.41 8.29
CA SER A 484 -18.65 -13.16 9.38
C SER A 484 -19.42 -11.87 9.16
N ARG A 485 -20.60 -11.75 9.76
CA ARG A 485 -21.38 -10.49 9.73
C ARG A 485 -20.60 -9.31 10.34
N GLN A 486 -19.66 -9.59 11.23
CA GLN A 486 -18.84 -8.60 11.92
C GLN A 486 -17.52 -8.28 11.19
N ASN A 487 -17.09 -9.11 10.23
CA ASN A 487 -15.91 -8.89 9.41
C ASN A 487 -16.25 -9.25 7.95
N PRO A 488 -16.85 -8.32 7.17
CA PRO A 488 -17.17 -8.59 5.79
C PRO A 488 -15.87 -8.80 4.98
N PHE A 489 -15.87 -9.79 4.10
CA PHE A 489 -14.84 -9.98 3.10
C PHE A 489 -15.49 -9.73 1.72
N PRO A 490 -15.30 -8.55 1.11
CA PRO A 490 -15.98 -8.20 -0.13
C PRO A 490 -15.69 -9.18 -1.27
N ILE A 491 -16.74 -9.52 -2.02
CA ILE A 491 -16.66 -10.29 -3.28
C ILE A 491 -17.58 -9.60 -4.30
N ASN A 492 -17.19 -8.36 -4.66
CA ASN A 492 -18.00 -7.49 -5.51
C ASN A 492 -17.13 -6.71 -6.51
N SER A 493 -16.42 -5.68 -6.05
CA SER A 493 -15.52 -4.86 -6.88
C SER A 493 -14.16 -4.64 -6.19
N ALA A 494 -13.18 -4.19 -6.96
CA ALA A 494 -11.87 -3.77 -6.48
C ALA A 494 -11.58 -2.34 -6.97
N VAL A 495 -10.85 -1.55 -6.19
CA VAL A 495 -10.62 -0.12 -6.42
C VAL A 495 -9.21 0.24 -5.98
N TRP A 496 -8.41 0.92 -6.82
CA TRP A 496 -7.17 1.54 -6.35
C TRP A 496 -7.51 2.87 -5.67
N TRP A 497 -7.57 2.89 -4.34
CA TRP A 497 -8.06 4.02 -3.59
C TRP A 497 -6.94 4.75 -2.83
N ASP A 498 -6.06 4.02 -2.14
CA ASP A 498 -4.95 4.64 -1.41
C ASP A 498 -3.69 4.83 -2.29
N GLY A 499 -2.59 5.21 -1.66
CA GLY A 499 -1.35 5.57 -2.35
C GLY A 499 -0.37 4.43 -2.59
N ASP A 500 -0.64 3.23 -2.09
CA ASP A 500 0.19 2.05 -2.31
C ASP A 500 -0.20 1.29 -3.59
N LEU A 501 0.50 0.20 -3.91
CA LEU A 501 0.29 -0.54 -5.16
C LEU A 501 -0.67 -1.73 -5.01
N SER A 502 -1.09 -2.08 -3.80
CA SER A 502 -2.17 -3.05 -3.61
C SER A 502 -3.50 -2.41 -3.95
N ARG A 503 -4.50 -3.24 -4.23
CA ARG A 503 -5.82 -2.82 -4.65
C ARG A 503 -6.81 -3.02 -3.52
N GLU A 504 -7.60 -2.00 -3.22
CA GLU A 504 -8.65 -2.07 -2.21
C GLU A 504 -9.87 -2.82 -2.77
N LEU A 505 -10.81 -3.12 -1.89
CA LEU A 505 -12.08 -3.76 -2.24
C LEU A 505 -13.23 -2.77 -2.07
N LEU A 506 -14.17 -2.80 -3.00
CA LEU A 506 -15.37 -1.97 -2.98
C LEU A 506 -16.60 -2.89 -2.92
N ASP A 507 -17.44 -2.65 -1.92
CA ASP A 507 -18.76 -3.26 -1.83
C ASP A 507 -19.75 -2.28 -1.20
N ARG A 508 -20.96 -2.21 -1.77
CA ARG A 508 -21.98 -1.22 -1.41
C ARG A 508 -21.44 0.20 -1.60
N ASN A 509 -21.34 0.95 -0.51
CA ASN A 509 -20.86 2.32 -0.44
C ASN A 509 -19.61 2.42 0.47
N VAL A 510 -18.82 1.34 0.54
CA VAL A 510 -17.69 1.21 1.44
C VAL A 510 -16.47 0.66 0.71
N VAL A 511 -15.33 1.34 0.89
CA VAL A 511 -14.00 0.87 0.49
C VAL A 511 -13.35 0.18 1.68
N TYR A 512 -12.76 -0.98 1.43
CA TYR A 512 -12.06 -1.79 2.41
C TYR A 512 -10.61 -2.05 1.98
N LYS A 513 -9.70 -2.10 2.94
CA LYS A 513 -8.30 -2.53 2.74
C LYS A 513 -8.10 -3.90 3.36
N TYR A 514 -7.54 -4.85 2.60
CA TYR A 514 -7.17 -6.14 3.18
C TYR A 514 -5.92 -5.99 4.06
N ASN A 515 -5.99 -6.58 5.26
CA ASN A 515 -4.93 -6.57 6.24
C ASN A 515 -4.40 -8.00 6.42
N GLU A 516 -3.28 -8.31 5.78
CA GLU A 516 -2.64 -9.63 5.81
C GLU A 516 -2.39 -10.15 7.23
N LYS A 517 -2.11 -9.26 8.19
CA LYS A 517 -1.77 -9.63 9.57
C LYS A 517 -2.97 -10.13 10.35
N THR A 518 -4.13 -9.54 10.11
CA THR A 518 -5.37 -9.90 10.78
C THR A 518 -6.21 -10.87 9.95
N ASN A 519 -5.88 -11.01 8.67
CA ASN A 519 -6.65 -11.73 7.65
C ASN A 519 -8.11 -11.24 7.63
N ARG A 520 -8.28 -9.92 7.53
CA ARG A 520 -9.57 -9.22 7.51
C ARG A 520 -9.51 -8.02 6.56
N CYS A 521 -10.69 -7.60 6.11
CA CYS A 521 -10.84 -6.35 5.37
C CYS A 521 -11.25 -5.23 6.33
N ASP A 522 -10.34 -4.30 6.58
CA ASP A 522 -10.57 -3.12 7.42
C ASP A 522 -11.30 -2.04 6.60
N THR A 523 -12.31 -1.38 7.18
CA THR A 523 -13.01 -0.29 6.51
C THR A 523 -12.07 0.91 6.35
N LEU A 524 -11.86 1.34 5.11
CA LEU A 524 -11.01 2.47 4.76
C LEU A 524 -11.82 3.76 4.58
N GLN A 525 -12.94 3.69 3.85
CA GLN A 525 -13.81 4.84 3.60
C GLN A 525 -15.27 4.41 3.50
N VAL A 526 -16.16 5.13 4.18
CA VAL A 526 -17.61 5.01 4.02
C VAL A 526 -18.13 6.25 3.28
N PHE A 527 -18.95 6.05 2.26
CA PHE A 527 -19.57 7.13 1.50
C PHE A 527 -20.90 7.53 2.14
N ASP A 528 -20.84 8.33 3.20
CA ASP A 528 -22.01 8.70 4.01
C ASP A 528 -23.09 9.42 3.21
N GLY A 529 -24.36 9.07 3.45
CA GLY A 529 -25.52 9.66 2.76
C GLY A 529 -25.77 9.11 1.34
N THR A 530 -24.95 8.17 0.88
CA THR A 530 -25.14 7.44 -0.38
C THR A 530 -25.68 6.03 -0.17
N ILE A 531 -26.00 5.37 -1.28
CA ILE A 531 -26.46 3.97 -1.30
C ILE A 531 -26.08 3.34 -2.64
N SER A 532 -25.79 2.04 -2.64
CA SER A 532 -25.49 1.28 -3.85
C SER A 532 -26.74 0.98 -4.70
N ASN A 533 -26.49 0.43 -5.89
CA ASN A 533 -27.47 0.04 -6.88
C ASN A 533 -27.72 -1.48 -6.88
N ASN A 534 -28.71 -1.90 -7.66
CA ASN A 534 -28.90 -3.29 -8.10
C ASN A 534 -29.09 -4.31 -6.95
N GLY A 535 -29.75 -3.88 -5.87
CA GLY A 535 -30.12 -4.75 -4.76
C GLY A 535 -28.92 -5.40 -4.07
N THR A 536 -28.86 -6.73 -4.08
CA THR A 536 -27.75 -7.50 -3.49
C THR A 536 -26.47 -7.48 -4.32
N LYS A 537 -26.53 -7.11 -5.61
CA LYS A 537 -25.34 -6.84 -6.42
C LYS A 537 -24.56 -5.65 -5.85
N ALA A 538 -25.27 -4.68 -5.28
CA ALA A 538 -24.70 -3.62 -4.44
C ALA A 538 -23.55 -2.84 -5.12
N THR A 539 -23.75 -2.49 -6.38
CA THR A 539 -22.74 -1.84 -7.23
C THR A 539 -22.75 -0.32 -7.05
N PRO A 540 -21.64 0.38 -7.32
CA PRO A 540 -21.66 1.83 -7.53
C PRO A 540 -22.45 2.17 -8.82
N CYS A 541 -22.64 3.46 -9.10
CA CYS A 541 -23.10 3.87 -10.43
C CYS A 541 -21.99 3.65 -11.47
N LEU A 542 -20.75 4.00 -11.10
CA LEU A 542 -19.53 3.75 -11.87
C LEU A 542 -18.31 3.80 -10.95
N GLN A 543 -17.22 3.13 -11.33
CA GLN A 543 -15.93 3.15 -10.66
C GLN A 543 -14.79 3.05 -11.69
N GLY A 544 -13.71 3.81 -11.51
CA GLY A 544 -12.51 3.80 -12.37
C GLY A 544 -11.66 5.07 -12.23
N ASP A 545 -10.50 5.13 -12.87
CA ASP A 545 -9.69 6.36 -13.08
C ASP A 545 -10.49 7.25 -14.04
N LEU A 546 -11.35 8.11 -13.50
CA LEU A 546 -12.24 8.96 -14.28
C LEU A 546 -11.65 10.36 -14.37
N TYR A 547 -11.08 10.86 -13.29
CA TYR A 547 -10.47 12.18 -13.15
C TYR A 547 -9.27 12.10 -12.21
N GLY A 548 -8.50 13.18 -12.10
CA GLY A 548 -7.39 13.20 -11.17
C GLY A 548 -6.23 12.32 -11.63
N ASP A 549 -5.51 11.76 -10.67
CA ASP A 549 -4.37 10.89 -10.92
C ASP A 549 -4.81 9.45 -11.23
N TRP A 550 -3.90 8.49 -11.12
CA TRP A 550 -4.12 7.11 -11.54
C TRP A 550 -5.09 6.32 -10.66
N ARG A 551 -5.44 6.83 -9.49
CA ARG A 551 -6.37 6.18 -8.56
C ARG A 551 -7.79 6.30 -9.07
N GLU A 552 -8.64 5.42 -8.57
CA GLU A 552 -9.98 5.22 -9.12
C GLU A 552 -11.03 5.97 -8.28
N GLU A 553 -11.78 6.86 -8.94
CA GLU A 553 -12.98 7.46 -8.36
C GLU A 553 -14.10 6.44 -8.20
N VAL A 554 -15.00 6.74 -7.26
CA VAL A 554 -16.27 6.01 -7.10
C VAL A 554 -17.44 6.97 -7.21
N LEU A 555 -18.31 6.73 -8.19
CA LEU A 555 -19.53 7.48 -8.44
C LEU A 555 -20.72 6.77 -7.82
N VAL A 556 -21.35 7.40 -6.82
CA VAL A 556 -22.46 6.80 -6.06
C VAL A 556 -23.62 7.78 -5.93
N ARG A 557 -24.86 7.29 -6.01
CA ARG A 557 -26.07 8.11 -5.82
C ARG A 557 -26.35 8.42 -4.36
N THR A 558 -26.97 9.57 -4.12
CA THR A 558 -27.59 9.86 -2.81
C THR A 558 -28.83 9.02 -2.60
N LYS A 559 -29.20 8.78 -1.33
CA LYS A 559 -30.38 7.97 -0.95
C LYS A 559 -31.71 8.48 -1.53
N ASP A 560 -31.80 9.77 -1.85
CA ASP A 560 -32.98 10.41 -2.44
C ASP A 560 -32.92 10.54 -3.97
N ASP A 561 -31.83 10.07 -4.59
CA ASP A 561 -31.50 10.17 -6.02
C ASP A 561 -31.50 11.61 -6.56
N LYS A 562 -31.27 12.61 -5.71
CA LYS A 562 -31.16 14.00 -6.16
C LYS A 562 -29.76 14.39 -6.62
N ASN A 563 -28.74 13.60 -6.27
CA ASN A 563 -27.36 13.86 -6.67
C ASN A 563 -26.62 12.55 -6.94
N LEU A 564 -25.63 12.62 -7.83
CA LEU A 564 -24.48 11.72 -7.79
C LEU A 564 -23.38 12.38 -6.96
N ARG A 565 -22.53 11.56 -6.35
CA ARG A 565 -21.31 11.99 -5.68
C ARG A 565 -20.14 11.24 -6.27
N LEU A 566 -19.20 12.00 -6.83
CA LEU A 566 -17.92 11.49 -7.30
C LEU A 566 -16.92 11.61 -6.15
N TYR A 567 -16.62 10.49 -5.50
CA TYR A 567 -15.61 10.44 -4.44
C TYR A 567 -14.23 10.32 -5.07
N VAL A 568 -13.33 11.22 -4.67
CA VAL A 568 -11.94 11.31 -5.14
C VAL A 568 -11.03 11.05 -3.95
N SER A 569 -10.01 10.20 -4.12
CA SER A 569 -9.10 9.90 -3.02
C SER A 569 -8.18 11.08 -2.71
N THR A 570 -8.18 11.49 -1.44
CA THR A 570 -7.29 12.53 -0.90
C THR A 570 -6.14 11.94 -0.10
N LEU A 571 -5.98 10.61 -0.09
CA LEU A 571 -4.86 9.96 0.59
C LEU A 571 -3.56 10.28 -0.17
N PRO A 572 -2.41 10.47 0.51
CA PRO A 572 -1.15 10.72 -0.19
C PRO A 572 -0.75 9.54 -1.06
N ALA A 573 -0.38 9.80 -2.32
CA ALA A 573 0.23 8.83 -3.22
C ALA A 573 1.74 9.09 -3.34
N GLU A 574 2.54 8.03 -3.33
CA GLU A 574 4.01 8.13 -3.48
C GLU A 574 4.45 8.21 -4.94
N TYR A 575 3.61 7.72 -5.85
CA TYR A 575 3.91 7.56 -7.27
C TYR A 575 2.89 8.31 -8.13
N ARG A 576 3.35 8.73 -9.31
CA ARG A 576 2.49 9.12 -10.44
C ARG A 576 2.61 8.08 -11.53
N PHE A 577 1.47 7.64 -12.08
CA PHE A 577 1.42 6.76 -13.24
C PHE A 577 0.64 7.45 -14.35
N HIS A 578 0.92 7.08 -15.59
CA HIS A 578 0.03 7.45 -16.68
C HIS A 578 -1.38 6.92 -16.41
N THR A 579 -2.40 7.74 -16.68
CA THR A 579 -3.80 7.34 -16.56
C THR A 579 -4.07 5.98 -17.25
N PHE A 580 -4.88 5.15 -16.62
CA PHE A 580 -5.22 3.82 -17.10
C PHE A 580 -6.22 3.84 -18.25
N LEU A 581 -6.91 4.97 -18.47
CA LEU A 581 -7.83 5.17 -19.59
C LEU A 581 -7.19 5.04 -20.98
N THR A 582 -5.86 5.09 -21.06
CA THR A 582 -5.10 4.86 -22.30
C THR A 582 -4.83 3.38 -22.58
N ASP A 583 -5.14 2.48 -21.63
CA ASP A 583 -5.11 1.04 -21.83
C ASP A 583 -6.46 0.56 -22.37
N PRO A 584 -6.52 -0.09 -23.55
CA PRO A 584 -7.79 -0.47 -24.17
C PRO A 584 -8.63 -1.40 -23.31
N VAL A 585 -8.02 -2.44 -22.73
CA VAL A 585 -8.71 -3.40 -21.84
C VAL A 585 -9.32 -2.67 -20.64
N TYR A 586 -8.56 -1.78 -19.99
CA TYR A 586 -9.07 -0.97 -18.88
C TYR A 586 -10.24 -0.05 -19.31
N ARG A 587 -10.08 0.71 -20.40
CA ARG A 587 -11.10 1.65 -20.88
C ARG A 587 -12.38 0.94 -21.34
N ILE A 588 -12.26 -0.22 -21.96
CA ILE A 588 -13.40 -1.07 -22.33
C ILE A 588 -14.06 -1.68 -21.09
N SER A 589 -13.29 -2.04 -20.06
CA SER A 589 -13.87 -2.52 -18.79
C SER A 589 -14.73 -1.46 -18.09
N ILE A 590 -14.45 -0.17 -18.31
CA ILE A 590 -15.32 0.95 -17.88
C ILE A 590 -16.57 1.02 -18.76
N ALA A 591 -16.43 0.94 -20.08
CA ALA A 591 -17.57 0.96 -21.02
C ALA A 591 -18.57 -0.17 -20.71
N THR A 592 -18.06 -1.36 -20.40
CA THR A 592 -18.84 -2.57 -20.11
C THR A 592 -19.28 -2.69 -18.64
N GLN A 593 -18.91 -1.75 -17.77
CA GLN A 593 -19.25 -1.84 -16.35
C GLN A 593 -20.76 -1.81 -16.09
N ASN A 594 -21.56 -1.15 -16.95
CA ASN A 594 -23.02 -1.10 -16.82
C ASN A 594 -23.73 -2.40 -17.25
N VAL A 595 -22.99 -3.36 -17.82
CA VAL A 595 -23.58 -4.49 -18.53
C VAL A 595 -24.05 -5.57 -17.55
N ALA A 596 -25.36 -5.82 -17.53
CA ALA A 596 -26.02 -6.84 -16.71
C ALA A 596 -25.58 -6.84 -15.24
N TYR A 597 -24.73 -7.79 -14.82
CA TYR A 597 -24.14 -7.78 -13.48
C TYR A 597 -22.75 -7.18 -13.55
N ASN A 598 -22.68 -5.89 -13.19
CA ASN A 598 -21.50 -5.04 -13.24
C ASN A 598 -20.28 -5.74 -12.63
N GLN A 599 -19.15 -5.67 -13.33
CA GLN A 599 -17.87 -6.22 -12.87
C GLN A 599 -16.82 -5.10 -12.80
N PRO A 600 -15.84 -5.15 -11.88
CA PRO A 600 -14.90 -4.06 -11.66
C PRO A 600 -14.00 -3.80 -12.88
N THR A 601 -13.36 -2.63 -12.91
CA THR A 601 -12.36 -2.29 -13.92
C THR A 601 -11.15 -3.22 -13.87
N GLN A 602 -10.61 -3.60 -15.02
CA GLN A 602 -9.47 -4.52 -15.13
C GLN A 602 -8.50 -4.06 -16.23
N PRO A 603 -7.21 -3.86 -15.93
CA PRO A 603 -6.23 -3.50 -16.94
C PRO A 603 -5.74 -4.70 -17.75
N GLY A 604 -5.30 -4.45 -18.98
CA GLY A 604 -4.62 -5.41 -19.86
C GLY A 604 -3.16 -5.66 -19.50
N PHE A 605 -2.75 -5.21 -18.31
CA PHE A 605 -1.41 -5.33 -17.77
C PHE A 605 -1.47 -5.60 -16.28
N TYR A 606 -0.42 -6.18 -15.71
CA TYR A 606 -0.33 -6.36 -14.27
C TYR A 606 -0.06 -5.02 -13.61
N PHE A 607 -0.90 -4.65 -12.63
CA PHE A 607 -0.67 -3.53 -11.72
C PHE A 607 -0.85 -4.00 -10.29
N GLY A 608 0.21 -3.90 -9.51
CA GLY A 608 0.23 -4.48 -8.18
C GLY A 608 1.54 -4.28 -7.45
N THR A 609 1.63 -4.88 -6.29
CA THR A 609 2.76 -4.79 -5.36
C THR A 609 4.05 -5.38 -5.92
N ASP A 610 3.97 -6.16 -7.02
CA ASP A 610 5.10 -6.70 -7.77
C ASP A 610 5.75 -5.79 -8.80
N LEU A 611 5.19 -4.61 -9.03
CA LEU A 611 5.81 -3.65 -9.93
C LEU A 611 7.18 -3.17 -9.43
N SER A 612 8.08 -2.98 -10.38
CA SER A 612 9.43 -2.48 -10.13
C SER A 612 10.04 -1.90 -11.40
N GLY A 613 11.07 -1.05 -11.26
CA GLY A 613 11.72 -0.43 -12.40
C GLY A 613 10.83 0.58 -13.14
N ASP A 614 11.05 0.72 -14.44
CA ASP A 614 10.29 1.65 -15.26
C ASP A 614 8.91 1.08 -15.62
N PHE A 615 7.85 1.73 -15.17
CA PHE A 615 6.50 1.28 -15.43
C PHE A 615 5.52 2.46 -15.56
N ARG A 616 4.84 2.54 -16.73
CA ARG A 616 3.82 3.56 -17.06
C ARG A 616 4.14 4.97 -16.55
N GLY A 617 5.35 5.44 -16.85
CA GLY A 617 5.81 6.80 -16.50
C GLY A 617 6.36 6.95 -15.07
N ALA A 618 6.20 5.95 -14.20
CA ALA A 618 6.80 5.91 -12.88
C ALA A 618 8.17 5.21 -12.91
N MET A 619 9.13 5.71 -12.11
CA MET A 619 10.35 4.95 -11.80
C MET A 619 10.17 4.33 -10.41
N LEU A 620 9.83 3.04 -10.39
CA LEU A 620 9.69 2.26 -9.17
C LEU A 620 11.05 1.71 -8.73
N PRO A 621 11.26 1.51 -7.42
CA PRO A 621 12.45 0.81 -6.94
C PRO A 621 12.60 -0.54 -7.65
N LEU A 622 13.80 -0.87 -8.14
CA LEU A 622 14.07 -2.19 -8.72
C LEU A 622 13.88 -3.25 -7.64
N LYS A 623 13.10 -4.29 -7.94
CA LYS A 623 13.06 -5.50 -7.12
C LYS A 623 14.37 -6.24 -7.35
N ASP A 624 15.09 -6.53 -6.29
CA ASP A 624 16.22 -7.46 -6.36
C ASP A 624 15.64 -8.83 -6.73
N ASP A 625 15.85 -9.31 -7.95
CA ASP A 625 15.40 -10.63 -8.43
C ASP A 625 15.96 -11.80 -7.61
N ARG A 626 16.81 -11.51 -6.63
CA ARG A 626 17.02 -12.35 -5.46
C ARG A 626 15.88 -12.09 -4.46
N LYS A 627 14.65 -12.47 -4.80
CA LYS A 627 13.62 -12.83 -3.79
C LYS A 627 14.18 -14.04 -3.04
N VAL A 628 15.08 -13.79 -2.09
CA VAL A 628 15.19 -14.60 -0.88
C VAL A 628 13.77 -14.70 -0.38
N LYS A 629 13.22 -15.93 -0.38
CA LYS A 629 12.01 -16.26 0.37
C LYS A 629 12.06 -15.43 1.64
N THR A 630 11.09 -14.54 1.84
CA THR A 630 10.73 -14.16 3.19
C THR A 630 10.53 -15.47 3.91
N GLU A 631 11.48 -15.82 4.79
CA GLU A 631 11.24 -16.89 5.73
C GLU A 631 9.97 -16.51 6.47
N GLU A 632 9.08 -17.49 6.59
CA GLU A 632 7.89 -17.46 7.43
C GLU A 632 8.16 -16.60 8.67
N ASP A 633 7.16 -15.80 9.08
CA ASP A 633 7.10 -15.38 10.47
C ASP A 633 7.11 -16.66 11.32
N VAL A 634 8.30 -16.97 11.84
CA VAL A 634 8.63 -18.13 12.65
C VAL A 634 7.84 -18.16 13.96
N ASN A 635 7.04 -17.13 14.23
CA ASN A 635 6.22 -17.11 15.42
C ASN A 635 4.94 -17.92 15.33
N LYS A 636 4.40 -18.26 14.13
CA LYS A 636 3.18 -19.10 13.98
C LYS A 636 2.18 -18.95 15.15
N VAL A 637 1.86 -17.72 15.56
CA VAL A 637 0.93 -17.51 16.68
C VAL A 637 -0.47 -17.60 16.12
N ILE A 638 -0.87 -18.86 15.94
CA ILE A 638 -2.22 -19.27 15.65
C ILE A 638 -2.92 -19.31 17.02
N ASP A 639 -3.92 -18.44 17.16
CA ASP A 639 -4.92 -18.36 18.23
C ASP A 639 -4.57 -17.52 19.48
N LEU A 640 -5.47 -16.57 19.79
CA LEU A 640 -5.43 -15.60 20.90
C LEU A 640 -6.26 -16.08 22.10
N THR A 641 -6.19 -17.37 22.43
CA THR A 641 -6.74 -17.84 23.70
C THR A 641 -5.80 -17.45 24.84
N LEU A 642 -6.38 -16.92 25.92
CA LEU A 642 -5.66 -16.45 27.11
C LEU A 642 -4.75 -17.53 27.72
N ASP A 643 -5.11 -18.82 27.53
CA ASP A 643 -4.32 -19.98 27.94
C ASP A 643 -3.03 -20.19 27.10
N SER A 644 -3.05 -19.87 25.81
CA SER A 644 -1.87 -20.00 24.93
C SER A 644 -0.84 -18.91 25.20
N LEU A 645 -1.28 -17.72 25.60
CA LEU A 645 -0.43 -16.63 26.10
C LEU A 645 0.15 -16.91 27.49
N ASN A 646 -0.51 -17.75 28.30
CA ASN A 646 -0.05 -18.09 29.65
C ASN A 646 0.93 -19.29 29.69
N LYS A 647 0.99 -20.12 28.63
CA LYS A 647 1.88 -21.30 28.57
C LYS A 647 3.14 -21.13 27.72
N ALA A 648 3.21 -20.15 26.82
CA ALA A 648 4.35 -19.99 25.92
C ALA A 648 4.99 -18.59 26.03
N ASN A 649 6.13 -18.54 26.72
CA ASN A 649 7.20 -17.53 26.54
C ASN A 649 6.96 -16.12 27.08
N THR A 650 6.88 -15.97 28.40
CA THR A 650 7.57 -14.86 29.08
C THR A 650 8.32 -15.42 30.28
N VAL A 651 9.64 -15.53 30.20
CA VAL A 651 10.47 -15.97 31.34
C VAL A 651 10.50 -14.82 32.36
N ARG A 652 9.38 -14.59 33.06
CA ARG A 652 9.42 -13.79 34.29
C ARG A 652 10.24 -14.60 35.29
N PRO A 653 11.19 -13.99 36.00
CA PRO A 653 11.90 -14.68 37.06
C PRO A 653 10.90 -15.15 38.11
N VAL A 654 11.21 -16.26 38.79
CA VAL A 654 10.47 -16.62 40.00
C VAL A 654 10.72 -15.50 41.01
N ALA A 655 9.67 -14.95 41.63
CA ALA A 655 9.81 -13.78 42.48
C ALA A 655 10.80 -14.02 43.64
N GLY A 656 11.85 -13.18 43.71
CA GLY A 656 12.92 -13.27 44.70
C GLY A 656 14.02 -14.29 44.37
N SER A 657 13.95 -14.97 43.22
CA SER A 657 14.93 -15.97 42.80
C SER A 657 16.29 -15.40 42.41
N SER A 658 16.38 -14.10 42.08
CA SER A 658 17.67 -13.46 41.80
C SER A 658 18.45 -13.11 43.06
N ARG A 659 17.84 -13.22 44.25
CA ARG A 659 18.44 -12.77 45.50
C ARG A 659 19.78 -13.45 45.77
N LYS A 660 20.81 -12.64 46.02
CA LYS A 660 22.15 -13.09 46.39
C LYS A 660 22.39 -12.81 47.87
N GLY A 661 22.33 -13.84 48.72
CA GLY A 661 22.51 -13.69 50.16
C GLY A 661 21.46 -12.78 50.81
N HIS A 662 21.92 -11.79 51.59
CA HIS A 662 21.05 -10.79 52.23
C HIS A 662 20.84 -9.52 51.41
N ASN A 663 21.33 -9.48 50.17
CA ASN A 663 21.17 -8.31 49.31
C ASN A 663 19.69 -8.11 48.93
N PRO A 664 19.24 -6.85 48.80
CA PRO A 664 17.90 -6.55 48.32
C PRO A 664 17.70 -6.98 46.86
N VAL A 665 16.43 -7.13 46.49
CA VAL A 665 15.97 -7.31 45.12
C VAL A 665 15.12 -6.10 44.73
N LEU A 666 15.37 -5.57 43.54
CA LEU A 666 14.53 -4.56 42.89
C LEU A 666 13.51 -5.25 42.00
N PHE A 667 12.24 -5.23 42.41
CA PHE A 667 11.12 -5.76 41.63
C PHE A 667 10.55 -4.66 40.74
N LEU A 668 10.46 -4.93 39.44
CA LEU A 668 9.84 -4.03 38.47
C LEU A 668 8.43 -4.52 38.12
N VAL A 669 7.42 -3.73 38.48
CA VAL A 669 6.00 -4.03 38.28
C VAL A 669 5.43 -3.03 37.27
N GLY A 670 5.09 -3.52 36.09
CA GLY A 670 4.65 -2.67 35.00
C GLY A 670 4.01 -3.40 33.83
N ASN A 671 3.89 -2.66 32.73
CA ASN A 671 3.13 -3.06 31.55
C ASN A 671 4.03 -3.28 30.31
N SER A 672 3.51 -3.10 29.10
CA SER A 672 4.24 -3.34 27.84
C SER A 672 5.43 -2.40 27.59
N THR A 673 5.48 -1.23 28.24
CA THR A 673 6.60 -0.28 28.17
C THR A 673 7.77 -0.65 29.09
N MET A 674 7.56 -1.55 30.06
CA MET A 674 8.56 -2.02 31.01
C MET A 674 8.96 -3.49 30.80
N ARG A 675 8.06 -4.33 30.25
CA ARG A 675 8.27 -5.78 30.08
C ARG A 675 9.53 -6.15 29.29
N THR A 676 10.01 -7.37 29.49
CA THR A 676 11.06 -7.97 28.65
C THR A 676 10.53 -8.39 27.28
N GLY A 677 10.26 -7.43 26.41
CA GLY A 677 9.72 -7.66 25.07
C GLY A 677 8.42 -8.46 25.01
N THR A 678 7.92 -8.75 23.81
CA THR A 678 6.58 -9.36 23.66
C THR A 678 6.52 -10.84 24.02
N LEU A 679 7.64 -11.56 23.87
CA LEU A 679 7.81 -12.98 24.16
C LEU A 679 8.83 -13.25 25.30
N GLY A 680 9.02 -12.28 26.22
CA GLY A 680 9.99 -12.44 27.33
C GLY A 680 11.46 -12.35 26.92
N ASN A 681 11.76 -11.99 25.67
CA ASN A 681 13.12 -11.98 25.11
C ASN A 681 13.32 -10.90 24.01
N GLY A 682 12.35 -10.01 23.78
CA GLY A 682 12.45 -8.96 22.76
C GLY A 682 12.31 -9.40 21.30
N ASN A 683 11.94 -10.66 21.05
CA ASN A 683 12.04 -11.27 19.72
C ASN A 683 11.11 -10.70 18.62
N ASN A 684 10.23 -9.75 18.93
CA ASN A 684 9.43 -9.06 17.92
C ASN A 684 9.83 -7.59 17.71
N GLY A 685 10.98 -7.17 18.25
CA GLY A 685 11.51 -5.80 18.11
C GLY A 685 10.91 -4.78 19.08
N GLN A 686 9.89 -5.15 19.87
CA GLN A 686 9.39 -4.34 20.97
C GLN A 686 10.19 -4.65 22.23
N TRP A 687 10.68 -3.61 22.89
CA TRP A 687 11.43 -3.72 24.14
C TRP A 687 10.83 -2.80 25.19
N GLY A 688 10.76 -3.29 26.42
CA GLY A 688 10.45 -2.47 27.58
C GLY A 688 11.73 -2.16 28.37
N TRP A 689 11.73 -1.01 29.02
CA TRP A 689 12.94 -0.48 29.68
C TRP A 689 13.42 -1.35 30.83
N GLY A 690 12.51 -2.06 31.50
CA GLY A 690 12.85 -2.95 32.62
C GLY A 690 13.78 -4.08 32.24
N TYR A 691 13.91 -4.43 30.95
CA TYR A 691 14.94 -5.36 30.50
C TYR A 691 16.36 -4.81 30.69
N TYR A 692 16.58 -3.53 30.40
CA TYR A 692 17.90 -2.90 30.44
C TYR A 692 18.22 -2.29 31.82
N ALA A 693 17.26 -2.27 32.75
CA ALA A 693 17.44 -1.68 34.08
C ALA A 693 18.65 -2.26 34.83
N HIS A 694 18.91 -3.57 34.71
CA HIS A 694 20.03 -4.25 35.36
C HIS A 694 21.41 -3.70 34.97
N GLU A 695 21.55 -3.05 33.81
CA GLU A 695 22.81 -2.46 33.35
C GLU A 695 23.26 -1.31 34.29
N TYR A 696 22.32 -0.68 35.00
CA TYR A 696 22.56 0.51 35.84
C TYR A 696 22.76 0.20 37.32
N PHE A 697 22.60 -1.04 37.77
CA PHE A 697 22.77 -1.43 39.17
C PHE A 697 24.00 -2.32 39.37
N ASP A 698 24.66 -2.19 40.51
CA ASP A 698 25.76 -3.07 40.89
C ASP A 698 25.23 -4.40 41.40
N GLU A 699 25.43 -5.45 40.59
CA GLU A 699 24.91 -6.80 40.84
C GLU A 699 25.52 -7.51 42.06
N ASN A 700 26.55 -6.90 42.66
CA ASN A 700 27.15 -7.36 43.91
C ASN A 700 26.40 -6.87 45.15
N TYR A 701 25.55 -5.84 45.01
CA TYR A 701 24.83 -5.21 46.12
C TYR A 701 23.31 -5.28 45.98
N ILE A 702 22.79 -5.37 44.75
CA ILE A 702 21.35 -5.52 44.48
C ILE A 702 21.14 -6.35 43.21
N THR A 703 19.99 -7.01 43.07
CA THR A 703 19.61 -7.68 41.82
C THR A 703 18.29 -7.14 41.30
N VAL A 704 18.07 -7.19 39.99
CA VAL A 704 16.87 -6.62 39.35
C VAL A 704 16.01 -7.73 38.77
N GLU A 705 14.73 -7.77 39.16
CA GLU A 705 13.74 -8.70 38.64
C GLU A 705 12.63 -7.97 37.90
N ASN A 706 12.53 -8.21 36.58
CA ASN A 706 11.47 -7.63 35.78
C ASN A 706 10.22 -8.53 35.78
N HIS A 707 9.18 -8.12 36.50
CA HIS A 707 7.89 -8.81 36.59
C HIS A 707 6.81 -8.20 35.70
N ALA A 708 7.15 -7.16 34.92
CA ALA A 708 6.22 -6.49 34.03
C ALA A 708 5.70 -7.42 32.93
N LEU A 709 4.42 -7.28 32.58
CA LEU A 709 3.76 -8.06 31.54
C LEU A 709 2.95 -7.16 30.62
N GLY A 710 3.02 -7.43 29.32
CA GLY A 710 2.33 -6.62 28.31
C GLY A 710 0.81 -6.73 28.43
N GLY A 711 0.14 -5.60 28.24
CA GLY A 711 -1.32 -5.53 28.25
C GLY A 711 -1.96 -5.48 29.65
N THR A 712 -1.16 -5.42 30.72
CA THR A 712 -1.65 -5.28 32.10
C THR A 712 -1.92 -3.82 32.48
N SER A 713 -2.95 -3.65 33.31
CA SER A 713 -3.35 -2.45 34.06
C SER A 713 -3.12 -2.71 35.56
N PRO A 714 -3.28 -1.72 36.47
CA PRO A 714 -3.30 -1.98 37.91
C PRO A 714 -4.27 -3.09 38.28
N ARG A 715 -5.51 -3.08 37.74
CA ARG A 715 -6.51 -4.14 37.95
C ARG A 715 -6.01 -5.52 37.60
N THR A 716 -5.58 -5.69 36.35
CA THR A 716 -5.23 -7.03 35.82
C THR A 716 -3.89 -7.52 36.35
N PHE A 717 -2.92 -6.64 36.60
CA PHE A 717 -1.67 -7.01 37.28
C PHE A 717 -1.94 -7.46 38.71
N TYR A 718 -2.72 -6.67 39.47
CA TYR A 718 -3.07 -6.97 40.86
C TYR A 718 -3.80 -8.31 40.99
N ARG A 719 -4.69 -8.62 40.04
CA ARG A 719 -5.45 -9.88 40.04
C ARG A 719 -4.61 -11.09 39.67
N HIS A 720 -3.78 -10.98 38.62
CA HIS A 720 -3.20 -12.16 37.98
C HIS A 720 -1.72 -12.41 38.29
N LEU A 721 -0.97 -11.37 38.66
CA LEU A 721 0.49 -11.47 38.77
C LEU A 721 0.99 -11.05 40.15
N TRP A 722 0.35 -10.08 40.77
CA TRP A 722 0.75 -9.54 42.05
C TRP A 722 0.81 -10.57 43.18
N PRO A 723 -0.15 -11.52 43.32
CA PRO A 723 -0.10 -12.50 44.40
C PRO A 723 1.18 -13.34 44.42
N ASP A 724 1.82 -13.55 43.27
CA ASP A 724 3.09 -14.28 43.19
C ASP A 724 4.29 -13.36 43.41
N VAL A 725 4.26 -12.13 42.88
CA VAL A 725 5.32 -11.14 43.09
C VAL A 725 5.46 -10.84 44.58
N ILE A 726 4.37 -10.51 45.27
CA ILE A 726 4.40 -10.10 46.68
C ILE A 726 4.79 -11.23 47.64
N LYS A 727 4.68 -12.50 47.23
CA LYS A 727 5.21 -13.64 48.00
C LYS A 727 6.74 -13.63 48.04
N GLY A 728 7.39 -13.22 46.95
CA GLY A 728 8.85 -13.17 46.83
C GLY A 728 9.50 -11.93 47.44
N VAL A 729 8.72 -10.86 47.63
CA VAL A 729 9.16 -9.61 48.28
C VAL A 729 9.42 -9.85 49.77
N GLN A 730 10.58 -9.39 50.24
CA GLN A 730 11.07 -9.48 51.61
C GLN A 730 11.43 -8.08 52.15
N LYS A 731 11.69 -8.02 53.46
CA LYS A 731 12.12 -6.80 54.13
C LYS A 731 13.41 -6.26 53.51
N GLY A 732 13.43 -4.97 53.21
CA GLY A 732 14.57 -4.28 52.59
C GLY A 732 14.58 -4.29 51.06
N ASP A 733 13.63 -4.98 50.40
CA ASP A 733 13.50 -4.93 48.94
C ASP A 733 12.89 -3.63 48.43
N TYR A 734 13.00 -3.41 47.13
CA TYR A 734 12.43 -2.26 46.43
C TYR A 734 11.41 -2.72 45.38
N VAL A 735 10.30 -1.99 45.24
CA VAL A 735 9.28 -2.30 44.22
C VAL A 735 8.91 -1.04 43.45
N ILE A 736 9.25 -1.02 42.15
CA ILE A 736 8.87 0.06 41.23
C ILE A 736 7.52 -0.26 40.58
N LEU A 737 6.58 0.69 40.63
CA LEU A 737 5.25 0.60 40.04
C LEU A 737 5.09 1.62 38.89
N GLU A 738 4.93 1.15 37.65
CA GLU A 738 4.54 1.95 36.47
C GLU A 738 3.38 1.27 35.71
N LEU A 739 2.15 1.63 36.05
CA LEU A 739 0.93 1.02 35.49
C LEU A 739 -0.07 2.12 35.12
N GLY A 740 -0.70 2.00 33.95
CA GLY A 740 -1.71 2.97 33.48
C GLY A 740 -1.90 3.02 31.96
N HIS A 741 -0.91 2.58 31.17
CA HIS A 741 -1.01 2.58 29.70
C HIS A 741 -2.21 1.79 29.14
N ASN A 742 -2.75 0.83 29.89
CA ASN A 742 -3.86 -0.05 29.48
C ASN A 742 -5.23 0.34 30.07
N ASP A 743 -5.32 1.44 30.81
CA ASP A 743 -6.52 1.86 31.55
C ASP A 743 -7.49 2.77 30.76
N ASN A 744 -7.29 2.86 29.44
CA ASN A 744 -8.24 3.51 28.53
C ASN A 744 -9.21 2.54 27.85
N GLY A 745 -9.13 1.24 28.15
CA GLY A 745 -10.02 0.22 27.59
C GLY A 745 -11.41 0.18 28.25
N PRO A 746 -12.30 -0.68 27.75
CA PRO A 746 -13.57 -0.98 28.43
C PRO A 746 -13.36 -1.61 29.82
N ILE A 747 -14.32 -1.33 30.73
CA ILE A 747 -14.33 -1.87 32.09
C ILE A 747 -14.97 -3.26 32.18
N ASP A 748 -15.92 -3.58 31.29
CA ASP A 748 -16.79 -4.77 31.36
C ASP A 748 -16.85 -5.59 30.05
N SER A 749 -16.05 -5.23 29.05
CA SER A 749 -16.12 -5.83 27.71
C SER A 749 -14.74 -5.98 27.07
N GLY A 750 -14.64 -6.77 26.00
CA GLY A 750 -13.41 -7.17 25.34
C GLY A 750 -12.44 -7.85 26.29
N ARG A 751 -11.27 -7.23 26.50
CA ARG A 751 -10.28 -7.71 27.49
C ARG A 751 -10.52 -7.18 28.91
N ALA A 752 -11.54 -6.32 29.12
CA ALA A 752 -12.00 -5.79 30.41
C ALA A 752 -10.87 -5.36 31.37
N ARG A 753 -10.02 -4.43 30.92
CA ARG A 753 -8.74 -4.11 31.61
C ARG A 753 -8.78 -2.84 32.45
N SER A 754 -9.72 -1.93 32.20
CA SER A 754 -9.71 -0.61 32.84
C SER A 754 -10.08 -0.67 34.32
N SER A 755 -9.41 0.13 35.14
CA SER A 755 -9.89 0.51 36.48
C SER A 755 -10.95 1.61 36.41
N ILE A 756 -11.64 1.90 37.52
CA ILE A 756 -12.49 3.11 37.63
C ILE A 756 -11.56 4.34 37.57
N LYS A 757 -11.93 5.33 36.78
CA LYS A 757 -11.17 6.56 36.58
C LYS A 757 -11.18 7.39 37.88
N GLY A 758 -10.00 7.74 38.42
CA GLY A 758 -9.85 8.65 39.55
C GLY A 758 -8.95 8.11 40.67
N ILE A 759 -8.70 8.97 41.66
CA ILE A 759 -7.95 8.66 42.89
C ILE A 759 -8.82 8.23 44.06
N GLY A 760 -10.15 8.15 43.88
CA GLY A 760 -11.11 7.80 44.95
C GLY A 760 -10.90 6.40 45.53
N ASN A 761 -11.76 5.98 46.46
CA ASN A 761 -11.78 4.61 46.99
C ASN A 761 -12.94 3.78 46.42
N ASP A 762 -13.50 4.23 45.30
CA ASP A 762 -14.67 3.63 44.68
C ASP A 762 -14.41 2.20 44.21
N SER A 763 -15.47 1.41 44.23
CA SER A 763 -15.47 0.08 43.62
C SER A 763 -16.81 -0.20 42.96
N VAL A 764 -16.80 -1.02 41.91
CA VAL A 764 -17.99 -1.46 41.20
C VAL A 764 -17.86 -2.93 40.88
N VAL A 765 -18.95 -3.68 41.05
CA VAL A 765 -19.03 -5.06 40.60
C VAL A 765 -19.41 -5.04 39.12
N VAL A 766 -18.56 -5.62 38.28
CA VAL A 766 -18.82 -5.75 36.83
C VAL A 766 -18.92 -7.22 36.45
N THR A 767 -19.77 -7.50 35.48
CA THR A 767 -19.82 -8.79 34.81
C THR A 767 -19.15 -8.63 33.45
N ILE A 768 -18.06 -9.34 33.20
CA ILE A 768 -17.37 -9.33 31.89
C ILE A 768 -18.32 -9.94 30.86
N LYS A 769 -18.71 -9.17 29.84
CA LYS A 769 -19.72 -9.57 28.84
C LYS A 769 -19.35 -10.83 28.08
N GLU A 770 -18.07 -11.04 27.82
CA GLU A 770 -17.58 -12.16 27.01
C GLU A 770 -17.45 -13.47 27.80
N THR A 771 -17.18 -13.40 29.10
CA THR A 771 -16.89 -14.60 29.92
C THR A 771 -17.96 -14.86 30.98
N GLY A 772 -18.83 -13.90 31.26
CA GLY A 772 -19.77 -13.93 32.38
C GLY A 772 -19.09 -13.81 33.75
N ALA A 773 -17.77 -13.61 33.80
CA ALA A 773 -17.03 -13.52 35.06
C ALA A 773 -17.43 -12.23 35.82
N VAL A 774 -17.77 -12.40 37.09
CA VAL A 774 -18.09 -11.28 37.99
C VAL A 774 -16.84 -10.86 38.74
N GLU A 775 -16.55 -9.57 38.78
CA GLU A 775 -15.39 -9.04 39.52
C GLU A 775 -15.64 -7.67 40.14
N THR A 776 -15.01 -7.42 41.29
CA THR A 776 -14.96 -6.10 41.90
C THR A 776 -13.80 -5.30 41.31
N VAL A 777 -14.14 -4.20 40.64
CA VAL A 777 -13.18 -3.27 40.03
C VAL A 777 -13.03 -2.07 40.93
N TYR A 778 -11.80 -1.76 41.32
CA TYR A 778 -11.48 -0.56 42.10
C TYR A 778 -11.09 0.62 41.20
N SER A 779 -11.09 1.82 41.76
CA SER A 779 -10.44 2.98 41.15
C SER A 779 -8.95 2.76 40.93
N PHE A 780 -8.38 3.53 39.99
CA PHE A 780 -6.95 3.53 39.72
C PHE A 780 -6.13 3.81 40.99
N GLY A 781 -6.49 4.87 41.73
CA GLY A 781 -5.86 5.17 43.03
C GLY A 781 -6.06 4.06 44.06
N GLY A 782 -7.25 3.43 44.08
CA GLY A 782 -7.56 2.30 44.95
C GLY A 782 -6.63 1.10 44.74
N TYR A 783 -6.29 0.77 43.49
CA TYR A 783 -5.30 -0.28 43.22
C TYR A 783 -3.88 0.13 43.66
N LEU A 784 -3.43 1.36 43.38
CA LEU A 784 -2.10 1.81 43.79
C LEU A 784 -1.91 1.78 45.31
N ARG A 785 -2.90 2.25 46.08
CA ARG A 785 -2.87 2.16 47.56
C ARG A 785 -2.72 0.72 48.05
N ARG A 786 -3.40 -0.23 47.42
CA ARG A 786 -3.30 -1.66 47.77
C ARG A 786 -1.89 -2.19 47.54
N PHE A 787 -1.30 -1.95 46.38
CA PHE A 787 0.10 -2.31 46.11
C PHE A 787 1.04 -1.73 47.19
N ILE A 788 0.95 -0.41 47.43
CA ILE A 788 1.80 0.31 48.39
C ILE A 788 1.69 -0.27 49.80
N ASN A 789 0.47 -0.50 50.29
CA ASN A 789 0.23 -1.01 51.62
C ASN A 789 0.77 -2.43 51.79
N GLU A 790 0.60 -3.30 50.79
CA GLU A 790 1.10 -4.66 50.82
C GLU A 790 2.63 -4.73 50.75
N ILE A 791 3.26 -3.86 49.95
CA ILE A 791 4.73 -3.71 49.91
C ILE A 791 5.26 -3.29 51.27
N ARG A 792 4.66 -2.27 51.89
CA ARG A 792 5.04 -1.81 53.24
C ARG A 792 4.84 -2.88 54.31
N ALA A 793 3.77 -3.66 54.21
CA ALA A 793 3.52 -4.77 55.13
C ALA A 793 4.61 -5.86 55.08
N LYS A 794 5.31 -6.00 53.94
CA LYS A 794 6.50 -6.87 53.81
C LYS A 794 7.79 -6.23 54.32
N GLY A 795 7.76 -4.96 54.72
CA GLY A 795 8.95 -4.18 55.08
C GLY A 795 9.80 -3.78 53.88
N ALA A 796 9.24 -3.76 52.68
CA ALA A 796 9.87 -3.32 51.44
C ALA A 796 9.49 -1.86 51.12
N THR A 797 10.23 -1.24 50.22
CA THR A 797 10.10 0.18 49.84
C THR A 797 9.38 0.30 48.49
N PRO A 798 8.14 0.84 48.43
CA PRO A 798 7.47 1.14 47.18
C PRO A 798 8.05 2.42 46.54
N ILE A 799 8.12 2.45 45.21
CA ILE A 799 8.50 3.63 44.44
C ILE A 799 7.53 3.75 43.25
N LEU A 800 6.94 4.92 43.06
CA LEU A 800 6.03 5.20 41.95
C LEU A 800 6.79 5.82 40.77
N PHE A 801 6.42 5.42 39.56
CA PHE A 801 6.92 5.98 38.32
C PHE A 801 5.74 6.50 37.49
N THR A 802 5.86 7.70 36.93
CA THR A 802 4.95 8.13 35.85
C THR A 802 5.17 7.30 34.60
N LEU A 803 4.19 7.31 33.70
CA LEU A 803 4.24 6.54 32.46
C LEU A 803 5.36 7.04 31.53
N THR A 804 5.92 6.14 30.74
CA THR A 804 6.81 6.54 29.62
C THR A 804 6.05 7.39 28.58
N PRO A 805 6.70 8.41 27.97
CA PRO A 805 6.06 9.24 26.95
C PRO A 805 5.82 8.47 25.66
N ARG A 806 4.86 8.93 24.84
CA ARG A 806 4.59 8.45 23.48
C ARG A 806 5.31 9.30 22.46
N ASN A 807 5.44 8.79 21.24
CA ASN A 807 5.83 9.58 20.07
C ASN A 807 4.66 10.47 19.61
N SER A 808 4.29 11.41 20.47
CA SER A 808 3.24 12.40 20.26
C SER A 808 3.82 13.77 20.54
N TRP A 809 3.58 14.71 19.64
CA TRP A 809 4.19 16.03 19.64
C TRP A 809 3.10 17.09 19.58
N ASP A 810 3.16 18.09 20.46
CA ASP A 810 2.27 19.26 20.40
C ASP A 810 2.73 20.23 19.29
N ASN A 811 4.02 20.19 18.95
CA ASN A 811 4.69 20.88 17.85
C ASN A 811 6.03 20.16 17.53
N ASP A 812 6.78 20.57 16.51
CA ASP A 812 8.05 19.94 16.10
C ASP A 812 9.20 19.98 17.13
N SER A 813 8.97 20.49 18.34
CA SER A 813 9.96 20.62 19.41
C SER A 813 9.48 20.12 20.79
N THR A 814 8.18 19.91 20.99
CA THR A 814 7.60 19.61 22.31
C THR A 814 6.81 18.31 22.30
N ILE A 815 7.24 17.33 23.10
CA ILE A 815 6.50 16.08 23.31
C ILE A 815 5.20 16.37 24.08
N THR A 816 4.09 15.76 23.68
CA THR A 816 2.82 15.87 24.39
C THR A 816 2.88 15.15 25.73
N ARG A 817 2.88 15.87 26.86
CA ARG A 817 2.71 15.32 28.24
C ARG A 817 1.24 15.13 28.61
N LYS A 818 0.43 14.65 27.66
CA LYS A 818 -1.04 14.50 27.82
C LYS A 818 -1.48 13.06 27.80
N LEU A 819 -0.58 12.15 28.15
CA LEU A 819 -0.91 10.75 28.17
C LEU A 819 -1.61 10.45 29.47
N THR A 820 -2.91 10.71 29.44
CA THR A 820 -3.94 10.27 30.37
C THR A 820 -4.01 11.03 31.69
N ASN A 821 -5.21 11.06 32.26
CA ASN A 821 -5.44 11.53 33.62
C ASN A 821 -4.65 10.72 34.68
N PHE A 822 -3.87 9.69 34.32
CA PHE A 822 -3.20 8.79 35.25
C PHE A 822 -1.91 9.37 35.86
N ASP A 823 -1.05 10.08 35.13
CA ASP A 823 0.18 10.64 35.72
C ASP A 823 -0.08 11.66 36.84
N PRO A 824 -1.03 12.60 36.70
CA PRO A 824 -1.47 13.43 37.83
C PRO A 824 -2.00 12.62 39.02
N TRP A 825 -2.65 11.48 38.77
CA TRP A 825 -3.14 10.60 39.84
C TRP A 825 -2.01 9.84 40.53
N ILE A 826 -1.01 9.36 39.78
CA ILE A 826 0.19 8.74 40.35
C ILE A 826 0.90 9.75 41.26
N LYS A 827 1.08 10.99 40.79
CA LYS A 827 1.65 12.11 41.58
C LYS A 827 0.87 12.36 42.86
N ALA A 828 -0.45 12.51 42.77
CA ALA A 828 -1.31 12.74 43.92
C ALA A 828 -1.28 11.59 44.95
N ILE A 829 -1.28 10.32 44.50
CA ILE A 829 -1.15 9.17 45.39
C ILE A 829 0.23 9.10 46.03
N SER A 830 1.29 9.50 45.32
CA SER A 830 2.64 9.57 45.87
C SER A 830 2.73 10.54 47.03
N GLU A 831 2.15 11.74 46.86
CA GLU A 831 2.05 12.77 47.89
C GLU A 831 1.19 12.29 49.07
N GLU A 832 -0.01 11.78 48.80
CA GLU A 832 -0.95 11.29 49.81
C GLU A 832 -0.34 10.18 50.68
N MET A 833 0.34 9.22 50.05
CA MET A 833 0.87 8.04 50.74
C MET A 833 2.31 8.24 51.21
N ASN A 834 2.93 9.40 50.93
CA ASN A 834 4.34 9.68 51.19
C ASN A 834 5.26 8.57 50.62
N VAL A 835 5.16 8.36 49.31
CA VAL A 835 5.95 7.38 48.54
C VAL A 835 6.90 8.13 47.61
N ALA A 836 8.10 7.59 47.38
CA ALA A 836 9.04 8.19 46.43
C ALA A 836 8.48 8.15 45.00
N LEU A 837 8.67 9.23 44.25
CA LEU A 837 8.22 9.38 42.86
C LEU A 837 9.42 9.63 41.94
N VAL A 838 9.41 8.97 40.77
CA VAL A 838 10.26 9.33 39.62
C VAL A 838 9.34 9.75 38.46
N ASP A 839 9.51 10.99 37.99
CA ASP A 839 8.77 11.50 36.83
C ASP A 839 9.40 11.05 35.50
N LEU A 840 9.26 9.75 35.20
CA LEU A 840 9.85 9.14 34.02
C LEU A 840 9.32 9.75 32.71
N GLU A 841 8.06 10.19 32.67
CA GLU A 841 7.47 10.88 31.51
C GLU A 841 8.31 12.11 31.15
N ASP A 842 8.50 13.01 32.11
CA ASP A 842 9.13 14.30 31.88
C ASP A 842 10.63 14.18 31.59
N ILE A 843 11.35 13.32 32.34
CA ILE A 843 12.79 13.08 32.13
C ILE A 843 13.03 12.55 30.71
N THR A 844 12.25 11.55 30.30
CA THR A 844 12.37 10.96 28.96
C THR A 844 11.93 11.94 27.87
N ALA A 845 10.83 12.65 28.08
CA ALA A 845 10.30 13.61 27.12
C ALA A 845 11.32 14.71 26.83
N LYS A 846 12.01 15.25 27.85
CA LYS A 846 13.09 16.25 27.67
C LYS A 846 14.24 15.75 26.79
N LYS A 847 14.59 14.46 26.91
CA LYS A 847 15.59 13.84 26.02
C LYS A 847 15.08 13.75 24.59
N PHE A 848 13.84 13.30 24.41
CA PHE A 848 13.19 13.22 23.11
C PHE A 848 13.06 14.58 22.43
N GLU A 849 12.70 15.63 23.16
CA GLU A 849 12.65 17.00 22.63
C GLU A 849 14.00 17.49 22.14
N LYS A 850 15.08 17.19 22.86
CA LYS A 850 16.45 17.50 22.42
C LYS A 850 16.81 16.77 21.13
N PHE A 851 16.32 15.54 20.96
CA PHE A 851 16.54 14.75 19.74
C PHE A 851 15.69 15.24 18.55
N GLY A 852 14.48 15.74 18.83
CA GLY A 852 13.50 16.15 17.84
C GLY A 852 12.74 14.97 17.18
N PRO A 853 11.63 15.26 16.46
CA PRO A 853 10.67 14.26 15.97
C PRO A 853 11.30 13.17 15.09
N LYS A 854 12.18 13.58 14.17
CA LYS A 854 12.80 12.66 13.20
C LYS A 854 13.65 11.59 13.88
N LYS A 855 14.43 11.97 14.89
CA LYS A 855 15.30 11.06 15.64
C LYS A 855 14.49 10.18 16.60
N VAL A 856 13.41 10.70 17.15
CA VAL A 856 12.57 9.95 18.09
C VAL A 856 11.80 8.82 17.40
N ASN A 857 11.50 8.91 16.10
CA ASN A 857 10.80 7.85 15.37
C ASN A 857 11.41 6.46 15.55
N TYR A 858 12.73 6.33 15.54
CA TYR A 858 13.39 5.02 15.71
C TYR A 858 13.59 4.59 17.17
N HIS A 859 13.28 5.46 18.14
CA HIS A 859 13.21 5.08 19.56
C HIS A 859 11.90 4.35 19.85
N PHE A 860 10.89 4.52 19.01
CA PHE A 860 9.67 3.75 19.08
C PHE A 860 9.73 2.57 18.13
N TYR A 861 8.94 1.56 18.45
CA TYR A 861 8.60 0.48 17.53
C TYR A 861 7.73 1.06 16.39
N LEU A 862 7.18 0.20 15.53
CA LEU A 862 6.28 0.56 14.43
C LEU A 862 4.93 1.21 14.89
N ASP A 863 4.83 1.67 16.14
CA ASP A 863 3.71 2.41 16.70
C ASP A 863 4.23 3.57 17.58
N LYS A 864 3.33 4.34 18.20
CA LYS A 864 3.69 5.52 18.99
C LYS A 864 3.86 5.26 20.49
N ILE A 865 3.76 4.01 20.95
CA ILE A 865 3.68 3.64 22.37
C ILE A 865 4.87 2.76 22.78
N HIS A 866 5.08 1.67 22.06
CA HIS A 866 6.09 0.68 22.41
C HIS A 866 7.46 1.16 21.95
N SER A 867 8.47 0.96 22.79
CA SER A 867 9.83 1.33 22.44
C SER A 867 10.49 0.27 21.57
N SER A 868 11.38 0.71 20.67
CA SER A 868 12.42 -0.15 20.12
C SER A 868 13.48 -0.44 21.19
N GLU A 869 14.49 -1.25 20.88
CA GLU A 869 15.66 -1.43 21.76
C GLU A 869 16.29 -0.07 22.14
N PHE A 870 16.39 0.86 21.16
CA PHE A 870 16.96 2.19 21.40
C PHE A 870 16.12 3.00 22.39
N GLY A 871 14.79 3.05 22.21
CA GLY A 871 13.93 3.78 23.15
C GLY A 871 13.86 3.14 24.52
N ALA A 872 13.87 1.81 24.60
CA ALA A 872 13.86 1.09 25.87
C ALA A 872 15.12 1.37 26.68
N ARG A 873 16.28 1.47 26.02
CA ARG A 873 17.54 1.90 26.64
C ARG A 873 17.50 3.35 27.12
N ILE A 874 16.94 4.28 26.32
CA ILE A 874 16.76 5.68 26.74
C ILE A 874 15.80 5.79 27.94
N ASN A 875 14.72 5.01 27.96
CA ASN A 875 13.79 4.96 29.10
C ASN A 875 14.48 4.38 30.34
N ALA A 876 15.29 3.33 30.21
CA ALA A 876 16.03 2.74 31.33
C ALA A 876 17.10 3.70 31.89
N GLU A 877 17.79 4.43 31.01
CA GLU A 877 18.70 5.51 31.40
C GLU A 877 17.96 6.61 32.16
N SER A 878 16.81 7.04 31.65
CA SER A 878 15.97 8.07 32.29
C SER A 878 15.43 7.63 33.64
N ALA A 879 15.09 6.34 33.79
CA ALA A 879 14.74 5.74 35.06
C ALA A 879 15.90 5.79 36.06
N ALA A 880 17.12 5.43 35.65
CA ALA A 880 18.30 5.47 36.50
C ALA A 880 18.68 6.90 36.91
N GLU A 881 18.63 7.86 35.99
CA GLU A 881 18.83 9.29 36.28
C GLU A 881 17.78 9.83 37.25
N GLY A 882 16.52 9.43 37.07
CA GLY A 882 15.43 9.79 37.97
C GLY A 882 15.62 9.23 39.38
N ILE A 883 16.05 7.98 39.51
CA ILE A 883 16.39 7.37 40.81
C ILE A 883 17.56 8.11 41.45
N ALA A 884 18.63 8.38 40.69
CA ALA A 884 19.80 9.11 41.20
C ALA A 884 19.42 10.50 41.76
N ALA A 885 18.48 11.19 41.12
CA ALA A 885 17.98 12.50 41.53
C ALA A 885 16.94 12.44 42.68
N CYS A 886 16.35 11.29 42.96
CA CYS A 886 15.28 11.14 43.94
C CYS A 886 15.85 10.95 45.35
N SER A 887 15.85 12.02 46.17
CA SER A 887 16.33 11.94 47.56
C SER A 887 15.40 11.20 48.52
N ALA A 888 14.18 10.86 48.08
CA ALA A 888 13.18 10.16 48.88
C ALA A 888 13.37 8.63 48.89
N THR A 889 14.39 8.10 48.21
CA THR A 889 14.75 6.68 48.21
C THR A 889 16.27 6.51 48.30
N ASP A 890 16.69 5.50 49.06
CA ASP A 890 18.07 5.04 49.15
C ASP A 890 18.45 4.04 48.04
N LEU A 891 17.51 3.66 47.16
CA LEU A 891 17.78 2.82 45.98
C LEU A 891 18.91 3.40 45.10
N ARG A 892 19.07 4.72 45.10
CA ARG A 892 20.12 5.45 44.37
C ARG A 892 21.54 5.03 44.76
N ASP A 893 21.73 4.54 45.99
CA ASP A 893 23.05 4.16 46.50
C ASP A 893 23.56 2.84 45.87
N TYR A 894 22.69 2.12 45.16
CA TYR A 894 23.00 0.89 44.44
C TYR A 894 23.28 1.09 42.94
N LEU A 895 23.18 2.33 42.45
CA LEU A 895 23.44 2.65 41.03
C LEU A 895 24.94 2.61 40.72
N LYS A 896 25.28 2.06 39.55
CA LYS A 896 26.61 2.24 38.94
C LYS A 896 26.80 3.71 38.52
N PRO A 897 28.05 4.17 38.36
CA PRO A 897 28.32 5.49 37.78
C PRO A 897 27.64 5.65 36.41
N LEU A 898 26.77 6.64 36.26
CA LEU A 898 26.00 6.90 35.03
C LEU A 898 26.83 7.57 33.90
N ASN A 899 28.16 7.55 34.01
CA ASN A 899 29.05 8.15 33.03
C ASN A 899 29.03 7.36 31.72
N LYS A 900 28.79 8.04 30.60
CA LYS A 900 28.79 7.40 29.28
C LYS A 900 30.21 7.05 28.83
N PRO A 901 30.42 5.88 28.18
CA PRO A 901 31.74 5.50 27.69
C PRO A 901 32.20 6.46 26.57
N THR A 902 33.50 6.78 26.57
CA THR A 902 34.12 7.71 25.61
C THR A 902 35.41 7.12 25.05
N VAL A 903 35.76 7.49 23.82
CA VAL A 903 37.07 7.23 23.22
C VAL A 903 38.14 7.98 24.02
N LYS A 904 39.20 7.26 24.41
CA LYS A 904 40.38 7.85 25.03
C LYS A 904 41.14 8.68 23.99
N VAL A 905 41.09 10.01 24.11
CA VAL A 905 41.83 10.95 23.26
C VAL A 905 42.46 12.06 24.10
N LYS A 906 43.72 12.38 23.81
CA LYS A 906 44.39 13.56 24.37
C LYS A 906 43.92 14.81 23.61
N ARG A 907 43.13 15.66 24.27
CA ARG A 907 42.68 16.94 23.71
C ARG A 907 43.69 18.05 24.02
N GLU A 908 43.96 18.89 23.03
CA GLU A 908 44.83 20.07 23.15
C GLU A 908 44.04 21.30 22.71
N LYS A 909 44.14 22.41 23.46
CA LYS A 909 43.35 23.62 23.20
C LYS A 909 43.62 24.13 21.78
N GLY A 910 42.56 24.37 21.01
CA GLY A 910 42.64 24.85 19.63
C GLY A 910 42.94 23.77 18.57
N LYS A 911 43.13 22.50 18.96
CA LYS A 911 43.31 21.38 18.02
C LYS A 911 42.05 20.51 17.98
N PRO A 912 41.28 20.51 16.88
CA PRO A 912 40.13 19.61 16.74
C PRO A 912 40.59 18.14 16.64
N VAL A 913 39.74 17.24 17.11
CA VAL A 913 39.90 15.80 16.94
C VAL A 913 39.27 15.37 15.62
N VAL A 914 39.95 14.49 14.88
CA VAL A 914 39.44 13.88 13.65
C VAL A 914 39.22 12.39 13.91
N PHE A 915 37.98 12.01 14.20
CA PHE A 915 37.61 10.62 14.44
C PHE A 915 37.46 9.88 13.11
N LEU A 916 38.14 8.75 12.96
CA LEU A 916 38.04 7.87 11.79
C LEU A 916 37.22 6.64 12.18
N THR A 917 36.04 6.48 11.61
CA THR A 917 35.17 5.32 11.85
C THR A 917 35.07 4.47 10.60
N GLY A 918 35.02 3.16 10.81
CA GLY A 918 34.94 2.21 9.71
C GLY A 918 35.35 0.79 10.04
N ASP A 919 35.62 0.03 8.99
CA ASP A 919 35.91 -1.40 9.04
C ASP A 919 37.42 -1.74 9.00
N SER A 920 37.77 -2.95 8.54
CA SER A 920 39.16 -3.40 8.43
C SER A 920 40.00 -2.57 7.47
N THR A 921 39.38 -1.99 6.42
CA THR A 921 40.07 -1.12 5.45
C THR A 921 40.43 0.25 6.01
N VAL A 922 39.93 0.58 7.20
CA VAL A 922 40.29 1.78 7.97
C VAL A 922 41.19 1.42 9.16
N LYS A 923 40.89 0.31 9.86
CA LYS A 923 41.53 -0.03 11.15
C LYS A 923 42.94 -0.63 11.04
N ASN A 924 43.16 -1.58 10.13
CA ASN A 924 44.27 -2.53 10.28
C ASN A 924 45.66 -1.86 10.29
N GLU A 925 46.58 -2.47 11.05
CA GLU A 925 47.97 -2.06 11.20
C GLU A 925 48.80 -3.31 11.50
N ASP A 926 49.45 -3.85 10.48
CA ASP A 926 50.29 -5.05 10.60
C ASP A 926 51.78 -4.66 10.73
N LYS A 927 52.68 -5.64 10.94
CA LYS A 927 54.13 -5.36 11.03
C LYS A 927 54.85 -5.42 9.68
N LYS A 928 54.35 -6.25 8.76
CA LYS A 928 54.96 -6.43 7.43
C LYS A 928 54.32 -5.50 6.41
N ASP A 929 55.10 -5.02 5.45
CA ASP A 929 54.61 -4.08 4.43
C ASP A 929 53.57 -4.72 3.50
N ASP A 930 53.64 -6.04 3.29
CA ASP A 930 52.69 -6.87 2.54
C ASP A 930 51.51 -7.38 3.39
N GLY A 931 51.46 -7.07 4.69
CA GLY A 931 50.38 -7.45 5.59
C GLY A 931 49.08 -6.66 5.41
N MET A 932 48.12 -6.82 6.32
CA MET A 932 46.84 -6.10 6.25
C MET A 932 46.95 -4.69 6.85
N TRP A 933 46.80 -3.66 6.03
CA TRP A 933 46.81 -2.27 6.48
C TRP A 933 45.52 -1.54 6.08
N GLY A 934 45.00 -0.71 6.99
CA GLY A 934 43.89 0.19 6.74
C GLY A 934 44.36 1.63 6.61
N TRP A 935 43.70 2.44 5.79
CA TRP A 935 44.17 3.80 5.52
C TRP A 935 44.15 4.71 6.76
N GLY A 936 43.30 4.40 7.75
CA GLY A 936 43.22 5.15 8.99
C GLY A 936 44.44 5.01 9.89
N SER A 937 45.21 3.91 9.82
CA SER A 937 46.52 3.81 10.49
C SER A 937 47.58 4.66 9.80
N GLN A 938 47.34 5.04 8.53
CA GLN A 938 48.20 5.92 7.73
C GLN A 938 47.76 7.39 7.76
N ALA A 939 46.81 7.76 8.64
CA ALA A 939 46.23 9.11 8.69
C ALA A 939 47.28 10.22 8.90
N SER A 940 48.36 9.95 9.64
CA SER A 940 49.46 10.89 9.89
C SER A 940 50.24 11.27 8.62
N LEU A 941 50.11 10.51 7.52
CA LEU A 941 50.70 10.88 6.22
C LEU A 941 49.99 12.05 5.57
N VAL A 942 48.71 12.25 5.88
CA VAL A 942 47.86 13.26 5.21
C VAL A 942 47.35 14.34 6.14
N PHE A 943 47.22 14.07 7.44
CA PHE A 943 46.87 15.07 8.44
C PHE A 943 48.12 15.69 9.07
N ASN A 944 48.06 16.99 9.31
CA ASN A 944 49.07 17.72 10.07
C ASN A 944 48.75 17.57 11.57
N THR A 945 49.54 16.74 12.27
CA THR A 945 49.38 16.42 13.70
C THR A 945 49.69 17.60 14.63
N GLU A 946 50.27 18.69 14.12
CA GLU A 946 50.41 19.94 14.86
C GLU A 946 49.09 20.74 14.88
N LYS A 947 48.18 20.48 13.93
CA LYS A 947 46.91 21.23 13.77
C LYS A 947 45.67 20.44 14.21
N CYS A 948 45.72 19.12 14.21
CA CYS A 948 44.62 18.26 14.63
C CYS A 948 45.11 16.93 15.21
N THR A 949 44.25 16.25 15.95
CA THR A 949 44.52 14.91 16.49
C THR A 949 43.70 13.86 15.74
N PRO A 950 44.26 13.13 14.75
CA PRO A 950 43.56 12.02 14.11
C PRO A 950 43.48 10.81 15.06
N VAL A 951 42.28 10.25 15.24
CA VAL A 951 42.03 9.11 16.13
C VAL A 951 41.30 8.02 15.35
N ASN A 952 41.95 6.85 15.24
CA ASN A 952 41.39 5.72 14.51
C ASN A 952 40.48 4.84 15.38
N CYS A 953 39.18 5.15 15.33
CA CYS A 953 38.10 4.47 16.02
C CYS A 953 37.52 3.29 15.22
N ALA A 954 38.04 2.98 14.04
CA ALA A 954 37.57 1.87 13.22
C ALA A 954 37.78 0.52 13.93
N LYS A 955 37.00 -0.48 13.51
CA LYS A 955 37.13 -1.85 14.03
C LYS A 955 37.04 -2.86 12.89
N ALA A 956 38.07 -3.71 12.80
CA ALA A 956 38.14 -4.75 11.80
C ALA A 956 36.90 -5.65 11.79
N GLY A 957 36.36 -5.88 10.60
CA GLY A 957 35.22 -6.78 10.37
C GLY A 957 33.86 -6.24 10.81
N ARG A 958 33.70 -4.95 11.09
CA ARG A 958 32.40 -4.36 11.45
C ARG A 958 31.71 -3.74 10.24
N SER A 959 30.39 -3.78 10.25
CA SER A 959 29.46 -3.02 9.42
C SER A 959 28.95 -1.81 10.18
N CYS A 960 28.18 -0.92 9.54
CA CYS A 960 27.44 0.13 10.23
C CYS A 960 26.60 -0.44 11.39
N ARG A 961 25.82 -1.50 11.13
CA ARG A 961 25.03 -2.17 12.18
C ARG A 961 25.88 -2.69 13.32
N THR A 962 26.85 -3.54 13.05
CA THR A 962 27.60 -4.21 14.13
C THR A 962 28.52 -3.23 14.87
N TYR A 963 28.91 -2.12 14.25
CA TYR A 963 29.60 -1.03 14.93
C TYR A 963 28.68 -0.28 15.92
N LEU A 964 27.42 -0.05 15.54
CA LEU A 964 26.40 0.51 16.43
C LEU A 964 26.03 -0.47 17.56
N ASP A 965 25.75 -1.72 17.21
CA ASP A 965 25.32 -2.77 18.14
C ASP A 965 26.31 -3.04 19.28
N GLU A 966 27.61 -2.93 18.99
CA GLU A 966 28.68 -3.12 19.96
C GLU A 966 28.95 -1.88 20.82
N GLY A 967 28.14 -0.81 20.71
CA GLY A 967 28.32 0.45 21.45
C GLY A 967 29.52 1.28 21.00
N ARG A 968 30.19 0.92 19.90
CA ARG A 968 31.39 1.62 19.42
C ARG A 968 31.06 2.98 18.85
N TRP A 969 29.92 3.07 18.16
CA TRP A 969 29.40 4.36 17.73
C TRP A 969 29.09 5.25 18.93
N ASP A 970 28.53 4.69 20.01
CA ASP A 970 28.21 5.45 21.21
C ASP A 970 29.47 6.03 21.88
N GLU A 971 30.57 5.28 21.96
CA GLU A 971 31.86 5.79 22.44
C GLU A 971 32.33 7.02 21.63
N VAL A 972 32.23 6.97 20.30
CA VAL A 972 32.58 8.08 19.43
C VAL A 972 31.61 9.24 19.65
N TYR A 973 30.31 8.99 19.59
CA TYR A 973 29.25 9.98 19.79
C TYR A 973 29.37 10.73 21.11
N ASN A 974 29.70 10.02 22.20
CA ASN A 974 29.88 10.62 23.52
C ASN A 974 31.21 11.41 23.65
N SER A 975 32.19 11.15 22.78
CA SER A 975 33.46 11.86 22.74
C SER A 975 33.44 13.15 21.91
N ILE A 976 32.49 13.32 20.99
CA ILE A 976 32.46 14.47 20.06
C ILE A 976 32.26 15.78 20.83
N GLN A 977 33.08 16.78 20.51
CA GLN A 977 32.93 18.16 20.94
C GLN A 977 32.71 19.08 19.72
N PRO A 978 32.08 20.26 19.91
CA PRO A 978 31.93 21.23 18.82
C PRO A 978 33.26 21.55 18.13
N GLY A 979 33.27 21.47 16.80
CA GLY A 979 34.46 21.70 15.97
C GLY A 979 35.30 20.46 15.63
N ASP A 980 35.00 19.30 16.22
CA ASP A 980 35.59 18.01 15.80
C ASP A 980 35.04 17.54 14.45
N TYR A 981 35.76 16.61 13.80
CA TYR A 981 35.35 15.98 12.54
C TYR A 981 35.19 14.47 12.72
N VAL A 982 34.19 13.88 12.06
CA VAL A 982 33.96 12.43 12.06
C VAL A 982 33.89 11.92 10.63
N LEU A 983 34.88 11.13 10.24
CA LEU A 983 34.96 10.51 8.91
C LEU A 983 34.35 9.11 9.01
N ILE A 984 33.32 8.86 8.21
CA ILE A 984 32.49 7.66 8.28
C ILE A 984 32.67 6.84 7.00
N GLN A 985 33.31 5.66 7.11
CA GLN A 985 33.55 4.75 5.98
C GLN A 985 33.18 3.29 6.32
N PHE A 986 32.12 2.78 5.71
CA PHE A 986 31.64 1.41 5.86
C PHE A 986 31.21 0.86 4.50
N GLY A 987 30.79 -0.41 4.44
CA GLY A 987 30.26 -1.02 3.22
C GLY A 987 30.78 -2.43 2.97
N HIS A 988 32.01 -2.79 3.37
CA HIS A 988 32.56 -4.10 3.01
C HIS A 988 31.92 -5.27 3.78
N ASN A 989 31.63 -5.08 5.07
CA ASN A 989 30.97 -6.10 5.90
C ASN A 989 29.44 -6.01 5.83
N ASP A 990 28.94 -4.84 5.46
CA ASP A 990 27.54 -4.50 5.26
C ASP A 990 26.94 -5.28 4.08
N MET A 991 27.78 -5.80 3.18
CA MET A 991 27.45 -6.65 2.03
C MET A 991 27.26 -8.15 2.35
N GLY A 992 27.60 -8.58 3.57
CA GLY A 992 27.59 -9.99 3.94
C GLY A 992 26.19 -10.59 4.14
N PRO A 993 26.08 -11.74 4.83
CA PRO A 993 24.79 -12.25 5.28
C PRO A 993 24.23 -11.44 6.47
N ILE A 994 22.92 -11.21 6.47
CA ILE A 994 22.24 -10.44 7.53
C ILE A 994 22.08 -11.28 8.81
N ASN A 995 21.61 -12.53 8.67
CA ASN A 995 21.19 -13.37 9.80
C ASN A 995 21.95 -14.70 9.92
N THR A 996 22.68 -15.13 8.90
CA THR A 996 23.47 -16.37 8.89
C THR A 996 24.97 -16.10 9.03
N GLY A 997 25.75 -17.13 9.39
CA GLY A 997 27.20 -17.04 9.47
C GLY A 997 27.71 -15.94 10.40
N LYS A 998 28.45 -14.96 9.87
CA LYS A 998 28.93 -13.80 10.66
C LYS A 998 27.82 -12.79 10.99
N ALA A 999 26.69 -12.83 10.27
CA ALA A 999 25.48 -12.04 10.51
C ALA A 999 25.75 -10.54 10.75
N ARG A 1000 26.47 -9.89 9.81
CA ARG A 1000 26.92 -8.49 9.95
C ARG A 1000 26.20 -7.52 9.03
N ALA A 1001 25.59 -7.99 7.96
CA ALA A 1001 25.10 -7.11 6.91
C ALA A 1001 23.92 -6.26 7.31
N ASP A 1002 23.69 -5.21 6.53
CA ASP A 1002 22.56 -4.33 6.66
C ASP A 1002 21.54 -4.65 5.55
N ILE A 1003 20.35 -4.06 5.61
CA ILE A 1003 19.43 -4.13 4.47
C ILE A 1003 20.02 -3.29 3.34
N ALA A 1004 20.06 -3.83 2.13
CA ALA A 1004 20.53 -3.12 0.95
C ALA A 1004 19.65 -1.89 0.65
N GLY A 1005 20.27 -0.76 0.30
CA GLY A 1005 19.55 0.45 -0.13
C GLY A 1005 19.63 1.63 0.83
N THR A 1006 18.89 2.67 0.50
CA THR A 1006 18.85 3.94 1.25
C THR A 1006 17.48 4.32 1.77
N ALA A 1007 16.44 3.52 1.51
CA ALA A 1007 15.10 3.75 2.04
C ALA A 1007 15.12 3.84 3.58
N ASP A 1008 14.23 4.63 4.17
CA ASP A 1008 14.02 4.63 5.62
C ASP A 1008 13.18 3.40 6.01
N SER A 1009 13.79 2.22 5.91
CA SER A 1009 13.13 0.94 6.17
C SER A 1009 13.93 0.07 7.13
N SER A 1010 13.23 -0.87 7.75
CA SER A 1010 13.78 -1.83 8.70
C SER A 1010 13.05 -3.15 8.59
N HIS A 1011 13.70 -4.23 9.01
CA HIS A 1011 13.11 -5.56 9.07
C HIS A 1011 13.66 -6.35 10.26
N VAL A 1012 12.85 -7.26 10.82
CA VAL A 1012 13.24 -8.10 11.95
C VAL A 1012 13.82 -9.40 11.44
N TYR A 1013 15.08 -9.69 11.76
CA TYR A 1013 15.75 -10.93 11.39
C TYR A 1013 16.02 -11.79 12.61
N LYS A 1014 15.71 -13.09 12.54
CA LYS A 1014 16.18 -14.07 13.52
C LYS A 1014 17.63 -14.45 13.22
N MET A 1015 18.54 -14.05 14.10
CA MET A 1015 19.96 -14.35 13.98
C MET A 1015 20.20 -15.84 14.21
N GLU A 1016 20.64 -16.56 13.18
CA GLU A 1016 20.83 -18.02 13.21
C GLU A 1016 21.72 -18.46 14.38
N LYS A 1017 22.83 -17.76 14.60
CA LYS A 1017 23.78 -18.12 15.65
C LYS A 1017 23.26 -17.92 17.07
N THR A 1018 22.50 -16.85 17.31
CA THR A 1018 22.07 -16.48 18.68
C THR A 1018 20.62 -16.85 18.95
N GLN A 1019 19.87 -17.22 17.92
CA GLN A 1019 18.42 -17.43 17.93
C GLN A 1019 17.63 -16.19 18.41
N ARG A 1020 18.28 -15.02 18.52
CA ARG A 1020 17.67 -13.74 18.89
C ARG A 1020 17.18 -13.02 17.66
N TYR A 1021 16.05 -12.34 17.76
CA TYR A 1021 15.59 -11.48 16.69
C TYR A 1021 16.13 -10.08 16.84
N LYS A 1022 16.35 -9.42 15.72
CA LYS A 1022 16.93 -8.08 15.67
C LYS A 1022 16.33 -7.26 14.55
N VAL A 1023 15.98 -6.02 14.86
CA VAL A 1023 15.64 -5.03 13.83
C VAL A 1023 16.94 -4.61 13.13
N VAL A 1024 17.02 -4.86 11.84
CA VAL A 1024 18.11 -4.43 10.96
C VAL A 1024 17.55 -3.35 10.05
N TYR A 1025 18.30 -2.25 9.89
CA TYR A 1025 17.91 -1.12 9.05
C TYR A 1025 18.66 -1.15 7.72
N THR A 1026 18.27 -0.28 6.79
CA THR A 1026 19.04 -0.12 5.55
C THR A 1026 20.40 0.50 5.80
N PHE A 1027 21.36 0.23 4.91
CA PHE A 1027 22.68 0.86 4.95
C PHE A 1027 22.57 2.40 4.98
N GLY A 1028 21.72 2.99 4.15
CA GLY A 1028 21.52 4.44 4.14
C GLY A 1028 20.90 4.97 5.43
N TRP A 1029 20.04 4.20 6.10
CA TRP A 1029 19.51 4.56 7.42
C TRP A 1029 20.62 4.72 8.45
N TYR A 1030 21.54 3.75 8.55
CA TYR A 1030 22.63 3.82 9.52
C TYR A 1030 23.55 5.01 9.25
N LEU A 1031 23.87 5.28 7.99
CA LEU A 1031 24.68 6.45 7.62
C LEU A 1031 23.99 7.76 8.01
N ARG A 1032 22.68 7.91 7.75
CA ARG A 1032 21.92 9.08 8.17
C ARG A 1032 21.91 9.23 9.69
N LYS A 1033 21.70 8.14 10.44
CA LYS A 1033 21.78 8.15 11.91
C LYS A 1033 23.12 8.69 12.38
N PHE A 1034 24.22 8.18 11.85
CA PHE A 1034 25.57 8.62 12.22
C PHE A 1034 25.81 10.11 11.88
N ILE A 1035 25.32 10.58 10.73
CA ILE A 1035 25.42 11.98 10.34
C ILE A 1035 24.69 12.88 11.33
N GLU A 1036 23.45 12.54 11.67
CA GLU A 1036 22.64 13.34 12.59
C GLU A 1036 23.20 13.33 14.02
N ASP A 1037 23.71 12.18 14.49
CA ASP A 1037 24.36 12.07 15.79
C ASP A 1037 25.60 12.98 15.90
N VAL A 1038 26.40 13.09 14.84
CA VAL A 1038 27.57 13.98 14.81
C VAL A 1038 27.15 15.44 14.84
N ARG A 1039 26.13 15.81 14.04
CA ARG A 1039 25.57 17.16 13.99
C ARG A 1039 25.00 17.59 15.34
N GLU A 1040 24.31 16.70 16.04
CA GLU A 1040 23.76 16.95 17.38
C GLU A 1040 24.84 17.39 18.37
N LYS A 1041 26.06 16.84 18.26
CA LYS A 1041 27.20 17.16 19.12
C LYS A 1041 28.00 18.38 18.67
N GLY A 1042 27.58 19.06 17.60
CA GLY A 1042 28.31 20.17 16.99
C GLY A 1042 29.56 19.75 16.20
N GLY A 1043 29.72 18.44 15.93
CA GLY A 1043 30.78 17.93 15.07
C GLY A 1043 30.45 18.07 13.59
N THR A 1044 31.44 17.90 12.73
CA THR A 1044 31.28 17.89 11.27
C THR A 1044 31.37 16.46 10.72
N PRO A 1045 30.25 15.84 10.29
CA PRO A 1045 30.29 14.53 9.65
C PRO A 1045 30.81 14.62 8.22
N ILE A 1046 31.58 13.62 7.80
CA ILE A 1046 32.10 13.50 6.44
C ILE A 1046 31.94 12.03 6.01
N LEU A 1047 31.16 11.79 4.97
CA LEU A 1047 31.05 10.45 4.39
C LEU A 1047 32.21 10.17 3.44
N LEU A 1048 32.80 8.98 3.61
CA LEU A 1048 33.80 8.43 2.71
C LEU A 1048 33.23 7.14 2.13
N SER A 1049 33.23 7.02 0.81
CA SER A 1049 32.89 5.74 0.17
C SER A 1049 33.90 4.66 0.56
N LEU A 1050 33.46 3.41 0.69
CA LEU A 1050 34.35 2.24 0.82
C LEU A 1050 35.49 2.23 -0.21
N THR A 1051 36.65 1.68 0.16
CA THR A 1051 37.77 1.53 -0.77
C THR A 1051 37.47 0.50 -1.87
N PRO A 1052 38.12 0.56 -3.05
CA PRO A 1052 37.89 -0.44 -4.09
C PRO A 1052 38.47 -1.80 -3.72
N ARG A 1053 37.85 -2.87 -4.21
CA ARG A 1053 38.38 -4.25 -4.14
C ARG A 1053 39.21 -4.54 -5.36
N ASN A 1054 40.20 -5.43 -5.24
CA ASN A 1054 41.01 -5.91 -6.37
C ASN A 1054 40.22 -6.91 -7.22
N ILE A 1055 39.11 -6.44 -7.80
CA ILE A 1055 38.23 -7.21 -8.66
C ILE A 1055 38.15 -6.45 -9.98
N TRP A 1056 38.55 -7.12 -11.05
CA TRP A 1056 38.66 -6.54 -12.38
C TRP A 1056 37.59 -7.10 -13.30
N LYS A 1057 37.02 -6.22 -14.13
CA LYS A 1057 36.11 -6.55 -15.21
C LYS A 1057 36.50 -5.71 -16.42
N ASP A 1058 36.69 -6.35 -17.56
CA ASP A 1058 37.03 -5.69 -18.83
C ASP A 1058 38.26 -4.76 -18.72
N GLY A 1059 39.28 -5.19 -17.96
CA GLY A 1059 40.52 -4.43 -17.74
C GLY A 1059 40.36 -3.18 -16.86
N LYS A 1060 39.26 -3.08 -16.11
CA LYS A 1060 38.99 -2.01 -15.14
C LYS A 1060 38.60 -2.56 -13.79
N ILE A 1061 38.98 -1.87 -12.73
CA ILE A 1061 38.56 -2.22 -11.37
C ILE A 1061 37.06 -1.93 -11.19
N GLU A 1062 36.36 -2.80 -10.46
CA GLU A 1062 34.94 -2.61 -10.17
C GLU A 1062 34.69 -1.29 -9.42
N ARG A 1063 33.64 -0.54 -9.80
CA ARG A 1063 33.33 0.78 -9.21
C ARG A 1063 32.13 0.80 -8.25
N ARG A 1064 31.34 -0.29 -8.20
CA ARG A 1064 30.12 -0.43 -7.38
C ARG A 1064 29.22 0.82 -7.37
N ASN A 1065 29.20 1.54 -8.48
CA ASN A 1065 28.52 2.84 -8.64
C ASN A 1065 27.01 2.71 -8.81
N ASP A 1066 26.53 1.48 -8.92
CA ASP A 1066 25.15 0.99 -8.98
C ASP A 1066 24.61 0.51 -7.62
N SER A 1067 25.50 0.32 -6.62
CA SER A 1067 25.17 -0.20 -5.29
C SER A 1067 25.68 0.70 -4.16
N TYR A 1068 26.71 0.33 -3.40
CA TYR A 1068 27.16 1.11 -2.24
C TYR A 1068 27.66 2.50 -2.63
N GLY A 1069 28.36 2.63 -3.78
CA GLY A 1069 28.75 3.94 -4.30
C GLY A 1069 27.54 4.82 -4.66
N LYS A 1070 26.46 4.22 -5.16
CA LYS A 1070 25.17 4.89 -5.39
C LYS A 1070 24.54 5.33 -4.06
N TRP A 1071 24.45 4.43 -3.10
CA TRP A 1071 23.81 4.68 -1.80
C TRP A 1071 24.53 5.76 -0.98
N TYR A 1072 25.86 5.81 -1.05
CA TYR A 1072 26.63 6.93 -0.50
C TYR A 1072 26.18 8.27 -1.11
N ARG A 1073 26.07 8.35 -2.43
CA ARG A 1073 25.65 9.58 -3.13
C ARG A 1073 24.20 9.96 -2.83
N GLU A 1074 23.30 8.99 -2.73
CA GLU A 1074 21.91 9.23 -2.34
C GLU A 1074 21.79 9.75 -0.91
N VAL A 1075 22.53 9.17 0.06
CA VAL A 1075 22.55 9.70 1.44
C VAL A 1075 23.12 11.12 1.48
N VAL A 1076 24.10 11.41 0.63
CA VAL A 1076 24.68 12.76 0.49
C VAL A 1076 23.65 13.75 -0.05
N GLU A 1077 22.88 13.37 -1.06
CA GLU A 1077 21.78 14.18 -1.60
C GLU A 1077 20.71 14.43 -0.53
N GLN A 1078 20.35 13.40 0.24
CA GLN A 1078 19.32 13.47 1.29
C GLN A 1078 19.72 14.34 2.49
N THR A 1079 21.01 14.34 2.85
CA THR A 1079 21.50 14.95 4.10
C THR A 1079 22.30 16.23 3.89
N GLY A 1080 22.79 16.47 2.68
CA GLY A 1080 23.74 17.54 2.37
C GLY A 1080 25.12 17.37 3.04
N VAL A 1081 25.45 16.18 3.56
CA VAL A 1081 26.76 15.92 4.19
C VAL A 1081 27.90 16.01 3.17
N ALA A 1082 29.09 16.42 3.62
CA ALA A 1082 30.27 16.41 2.77
C ALA A 1082 30.66 14.96 2.40
N PHE A 1083 31.00 14.75 1.13
CA PHE A 1083 31.36 13.44 0.58
C PHE A 1083 32.75 13.42 -0.04
N VAL A 1084 33.52 12.38 0.25
CA VAL A 1084 34.77 12.08 -0.44
C VAL A 1084 34.67 10.69 -1.07
N ASP A 1085 34.59 10.65 -2.40
CA ASP A 1085 34.51 9.41 -3.18
C ASP A 1085 35.89 8.74 -3.31
N VAL A 1086 36.40 8.24 -2.17
CA VAL A 1086 37.66 7.51 -2.10
C VAL A 1086 37.66 6.30 -3.03
N HIS A 1087 36.49 5.69 -3.26
CA HIS A 1087 36.31 4.52 -4.11
C HIS A 1087 36.76 4.83 -5.53
N ASN A 1088 36.13 5.82 -6.17
CA ASN A 1088 36.44 6.17 -7.55
C ASN A 1088 37.83 6.81 -7.69
N ILE A 1089 38.27 7.61 -6.71
CA ILE A 1089 39.61 8.23 -6.77
C ILE A 1089 40.73 7.18 -6.72
N SER A 1090 40.62 6.20 -5.83
CA SER A 1090 41.60 5.11 -5.74
C SER A 1090 41.51 4.17 -6.93
N ALA A 1091 40.30 3.88 -7.40
CA ALA A 1091 40.07 3.03 -8.55
C ALA A 1091 40.63 3.65 -9.85
N ASP A 1092 40.48 4.96 -10.06
CA ASP A 1092 41.09 5.68 -11.19
C ASP A 1092 42.63 5.61 -11.19
N PHE A 1093 43.22 5.55 -9.99
CA PHE A 1093 44.65 5.37 -9.84
C PHE A 1093 45.08 3.95 -10.21
N LEU A 1094 44.36 2.93 -9.72
CA LEU A 1094 44.66 1.52 -9.99
C LEU A 1094 44.46 1.17 -11.47
N ASP A 1095 43.40 1.69 -12.10
CA ASP A 1095 43.15 1.53 -13.55
C ASP A 1095 44.30 2.03 -14.44
N LYS A 1096 45.05 3.04 -13.98
CA LYS A 1096 46.22 3.56 -14.71
C LYS A 1096 47.45 2.67 -14.56
N LEU A 1097 47.55 1.93 -13.45
CA LEU A 1097 48.63 0.97 -13.23
C LEU A 1097 48.40 -0.34 -13.99
N GLY A 1098 47.13 -0.72 -14.15
CA GLY A 1098 46.72 -2.00 -14.71
C GLY A 1098 46.67 -3.12 -13.66
N GLU A 1099 45.98 -4.21 -14.01
CA GLU A 1099 45.64 -5.31 -13.09
C GLU A 1099 46.86 -5.94 -12.40
N GLU A 1100 47.93 -6.22 -13.15
CA GLU A 1100 49.12 -6.87 -12.58
C GLU A 1100 49.81 -6.00 -11.52
N LYS A 1101 50.02 -4.71 -11.80
CA LYS A 1101 50.66 -3.79 -10.84
C LYS A 1101 49.76 -3.44 -9.67
N ALA A 1102 48.44 -3.49 -9.85
CA ALA A 1102 47.50 -3.24 -8.77
C ALA A 1102 47.60 -4.28 -7.64
N LYS A 1103 48.08 -5.51 -7.92
CA LYS A 1103 48.25 -6.56 -6.90
C LYS A 1103 49.14 -6.12 -5.74
N GLU A 1104 50.17 -5.30 -5.97
CA GLU A 1104 51.08 -4.77 -4.93
C GLU A 1104 50.37 -3.85 -3.91
N TYR A 1105 49.21 -3.30 -4.28
CA TYR A 1105 48.40 -2.43 -3.41
C TYR A 1105 47.44 -3.22 -2.52
N TYR A 1106 47.35 -4.52 -2.71
CA TYR A 1106 46.53 -5.41 -1.90
C TYR A 1106 47.41 -6.41 -1.15
N ASN A 1107 46.87 -6.92 -0.05
CA ASN A 1107 47.42 -8.10 0.61
C ASN A 1107 47.12 -9.35 -0.26
N HIS A 1108 47.33 -10.55 0.29
CA HIS A 1108 46.97 -11.83 -0.31
C HIS A 1108 45.45 -12.07 -0.52
N ASP A 1109 44.60 -11.03 -0.46
CA ASP A 1109 43.17 -11.11 -0.77
C ASP A 1109 42.68 -9.88 -1.55
N HIS A 1110 41.45 -9.95 -2.06
CA HIS A 1110 40.90 -8.91 -2.94
C HIS A 1110 40.30 -7.70 -2.20
N THR A 1111 40.34 -7.62 -0.87
CA THR A 1111 39.67 -6.56 -0.08
C THR A 1111 40.64 -5.73 0.75
N HIS A 1112 41.60 -6.37 1.40
CA HIS A 1112 42.49 -5.73 2.34
C HIS A 1112 43.72 -5.19 1.62
N THR A 1113 44.06 -3.94 1.90
CA THR A 1113 45.21 -3.29 1.28
C THR A 1113 46.52 -3.68 1.96
N SER A 1114 47.60 -3.73 1.17
CA SER A 1114 48.97 -3.68 1.68
C SER A 1114 49.25 -2.31 2.31
N LYS A 1115 50.42 -2.11 2.93
CA LYS A 1115 50.81 -0.78 3.41
C LYS A 1115 50.79 0.26 2.29
N LEU A 1116 51.31 -0.09 1.11
CA LEU A 1116 51.30 0.77 -0.07
C LEU A 1116 49.87 1.14 -0.49
N GLY A 1117 48.95 0.18 -0.49
CA GLY A 1117 47.53 0.40 -0.74
C GLY A 1117 46.85 1.32 0.27
N ALA A 1118 47.11 1.11 1.56
CA ALA A 1118 46.57 1.95 2.63
C ALA A 1118 47.06 3.39 2.52
N GLN A 1119 48.34 3.58 2.19
CA GLN A 1119 48.92 4.91 1.92
C GLN A 1119 48.29 5.58 0.70
N ASN A 1120 48.04 4.82 -0.37
CA ASN A 1120 47.34 5.33 -1.55
C ASN A 1120 45.92 5.78 -1.20
N ASN A 1121 45.16 4.97 -0.46
CA ASN A 1121 43.80 5.31 -0.03
C ASN A 1121 43.76 6.56 0.86
N ALA A 1122 44.73 6.73 1.78
CA ALA A 1122 44.86 7.95 2.58
C ALA A 1122 45.12 9.18 1.69
N ARG A 1123 46.00 9.07 0.68
CA ARG A 1123 46.25 10.13 -0.31
C ARG A 1123 45.03 10.40 -1.20
N SER A 1124 44.28 9.38 -1.59
CA SER A 1124 43.02 9.51 -2.34
C SER A 1124 41.98 10.31 -1.54
N PHE A 1125 41.83 10.01 -0.24
CA PHE A 1125 41.03 10.82 0.67
C PHE A 1125 41.51 12.28 0.66
N ALA A 1126 42.80 12.53 0.91
CA ALA A 1126 43.33 13.89 0.97
C ALA A 1126 43.13 14.66 -0.35
N LYS A 1127 43.32 13.99 -1.49
CA LYS A 1127 43.07 14.54 -2.83
C LYS A 1127 41.60 14.91 -3.03
N GLY A 1128 40.68 14.02 -2.66
CA GLY A 1128 39.24 14.27 -2.75
C GLY A 1128 38.80 15.39 -1.79
N ALA A 1129 39.29 15.38 -0.55
CA ALA A 1129 39.02 16.39 0.44
C ALA A 1129 39.51 17.78 0.00
N LYS A 1130 40.72 17.89 -0.58
CA LYS A 1130 41.27 19.14 -1.15
C LYS A 1130 40.41 19.69 -2.29
N LYS A 1131 39.79 18.83 -3.10
CA LYS A 1131 38.88 19.23 -4.18
C LYS A 1131 37.46 19.56 -3.71
N ASN A 1132 36.99 18.98 -2.62
CA ASN A 1132 35.63 19.19 -2.13
C ASN A 1132 35.44 20.63 -1.59
N LYS A 1133 34.48 21.38 -2.13
CA LYS A 1133 34.22 22.77 -1.76
C LYS A 1133 33.61 22.96 -0.36
N GLN A 1134 32.97 21.93 0.19
CA GLN A 1134 32.36 21.95 1.54
C GLN A 1134 33.41 21.76 2.65
N LEU A 1135 34.55 21.14 2.34
CA LEU A 1135 35.59 20.78 3.33
C LEU A 1135 36.65 21.86 3.57
N LYS A 1136 36.33 23.15 3.40
CA LYS A 1136 37.32 24.26 3.50
C LYS A 1136 38.11 24.28 4.81
N ALA A 1137 37.43 24.04 5.93
CA ALA A 1137 38.06 24.05 7.25
C ALA A 1137 38.96 22.81 7.46
N LEU A 1138 38.48 21.62 7.10
CA LEU A 1138 39.26 20.38 7.15
C LEU A 1138 40.53 20.46 6.29
N LYS A 1139 40.50 21.12 5.12
CA LYS A 1139 41.68 21.28 4.24
C LYS A 1139 42.87 21.90 4.94
N LYS A 1140 42.64 22.81 5.89
CA LYS A 1140 43.71 23.49 6.65
C LYS A 1140 44.43 22.53 7.61
N LEU A 1141 43.82 21.37 7.89
CA LEU A 1141 44.35 20.31 8.74
C LEU A 1141 45.13 19.26 7.93
N LEU A 1142 45.08 19.30 6.60
CA LEU A 1142 45.83 18.40 5.72
C LEU A 1142 47.27 18.93 5.47
N LYS A 1143 48.21 18.02 5.23
CA LYS A 1143 49.58 18.30 4.78
C LYS A 1143 49.63 18.76 3.33
#